data_AF-A0A9D9CWN9-F1
#
_entry.id   AF-A0A9D9CWN9-F1
#
_cell.length_a   1.000
_cell.length_b   1.000
_cell.length_c   1.000
_cell.angle_alpha   90.00
_cell.angle_beta   90.00
_cell.angle_gamma   90.00
#
_symmetry.space_group_name_H-M   'P 1'
#
loop_
_entity.id
_entity.type
_entity.pdbx_description
1 polymer ?
#
loop_
_entity_poly.entity_id
_entity_poly.type
_entity_poly.pdbx_seq_one_letter_code
_entity_poly.pdbx_strand_id
1 'polypeptide(L)'
;MDEDEKIFFTFYKKSSGRPLETVCEGLQKLEAEAKSAGKNLVVKAACSTGYGEDLVKTAYGLDYGMVETIAHYTAAHKLNPNVSFILDIGGQDMKAIFVENGTINRLEINEACSSGCGSFIDSFAASLGYPIEQFVEKALQSTNPQDLGTRCTVFMNSKVRQCVREGATIEDISAGLAYSVVGNCLYKVLKLKDASELGDHIVLQGGTMRNKAVVRAFENSIKKTVTVSNYPELMGAYGAALYAKRMGADNRRELSTMAKTCEYTVEPFRCVGCENNCHVLKNIFANGKVFYSGNKCEKVYTNKGEDERVTGFNMSLYKSELAFKKNIRLAESHGHSSEKPLTIGIPRVLGMFEDYQFWYTLFTLCGIKVVTSPRSSFKMYEKGLNTIMADNICFPAKLVHGHIFDLMEKKVDRIFYPYVIYEKRDGKNENNTFNCPIVAGYSDVIKSAIDPAEKSNIPVDSPIISFKDEKLLKKALKSYLKEILGKSFSEKTFKEAFVAAIDAKNTFENTLAEKAQQTLQKAKQNDRMVILLAGRPYHNDPLIQHKVSEIMTSFGIDVVTEDVARGVDDSNKETHIIPQWSYVNRIIRAARMVAESKDNIHFVQLTNFGCGPDAFILDEVGDILRRYGKNHTILKVDDVNNAGSLRLRIRSLVESIKFKRHTEATKKEFKTTPEFTVLDKNKKVLIPFFSEFHSPIIPPMFELMGYEVESLPPGTPESVKAGLQYANNEVCYPATLVVGDMIAALRSGKYDPNNIAFAVTQTGGQCRATNYIALIKKALLAAGYDNIPVVSISVMNTINEQSGFQPNIKKAIRPILHSVLFVEAIAKMYYATAVREKEEGKAKALKDKYMEKYVSISTSGDKKTILNLLREAANEFNAAASDKKVPRIGVVGEIFIKYNSFGNQHVVDWLVSEGIEPVIPSIIEFFSQYFPNAKFNRRNNLEKVSIWRRMLNNVLENRLVSLMNEFDKAASAFRYYEKSANINHEMENAAKIVCPAAQFGEGWLIPAEFVSFAQRGINAAVSLQPFGCIANHVISKGIERKVKKM
;
A
#
# COMPACT_ATOMS: atom_id res chain seq x y z
N MET A 1 12.40 11.78 42.67
CA MET A 1 11.55 10.84 43.44
C MET A 1 12.32 10.47 44.69
N ASP A 2 11.67 10.42 45.84
CA ASP A 2 12.29 9.94 47.10
C ASP A 2 12.14 8.42 47.28
N GLU A 3 12.54 7.90 48.44
CA GLU A 3 12.49 6.47 48.76
C GLU A 3 11.05 5.94 48.86
N ASP A 4 10.09 6.79 49.25
CA ASP A 4 8.66 6.49 49.35
C ASP A 4 7.94 6.63 47.99
N GLU A 5 8.70 6.80 46.91
CA GLU A 5 8.20 6.95 45.54
C GLU A 5 7.41 8.24 45.29
N LYS A 6 7.54 9.24 46.17
CA LYS A 6 6.91 10.54 46.00
C LYS A 6 7.75 11.42 45.08
N ILE A 7 7.05 12.18 44.23
CA ILE A 7 7.67 13.12 43.30
C ILE A 7 7.97 14.41 44.05
N PHE A 8 9.26 14.72 44.23
CA PHE A 8 9.72 15.97 44.86
C PHE A 8 9.70 17.16 43.89
N PHE A 9 10.07 16.93 42.63
CA PHE A 9 10.23 17.98 41.63
C PHE A 9 9.88 17.44 40.24
N THR A 10 9.31 18.33 39.42
CA THR A 10 8.91 18.05 38.04
C THR A 10 9.42 19.15 37.12
N PHE A 11 9.88 18.77 35.93
CA PHE A 11 10.28 19.70 34.89
C PHE A 11 9.91 19.15 33.52
N TYR A 12 9.16 19.94 32.74
CA TYR A 12 8.73 19.56 31.40
C TYR A 12 8.91 20.74 30.45
N LYS A 13 9.74 20.57 29.42
CA LYS A 13 10.08 21.63 28.46
C LYS A 13 10.40 21.04 27.08
N LYS A 14 10.02 21.75 26.01
CA LYS A 14 10.44 21.43 24.64
C LYS A 14 11.95 21.65 24.50
N SER A 15 12.68 20.62 24.09
CA SER A 15 14.15 20.70 23.95
C SER A 15 14.62 21.67 22.86
N SER A 16 13.76 21.96 21.88
CA SER A 16 14.09 22.82 20.72
C SER A 16 15.41 22.42 20.03
N GLY A 17 15.70 21.12 19.99
CA GLY A 17 16.93 20.56 19.43
C GLY A 17 18.16 20.60 20.35
N ARG A 18 18.03 21.11 21.59
CA ARG A 18 19.11 21.29 22.57
C ARG A 18 18.84 20.49 23.85
N PRO A 19 18.91 19.14 23.78
CA PRO A 19 18.53 18.27 24.89
C PRO A 19 19.42 18.43 26.13
N LEU A 20 20.74 18.58 25.96
CA LEU A 20 21.68 18.70 27.08
C LEU A 20 21.48 19.98 27.88
N GLU A 21 21.31 21.13 27.20
CA GLU A 21 21.00 22.42 27.81
C GLU A 21 19.66 22.37 28.56
N THR A 22 18.66 21.68 28.00
CA THR A 22 17.35 21.56 28.64
C THR A 22 17.43 20.71 29.92
N VAL A 23 18.21 19.63 29.90
CA VAL A 23 18.46 18.82 31.11
C VAL A 23 19.24 19.64 32.15
N CYS A 24 20.23 20.42 31.72
CA CYS A 24 21.00 21.32 32.57
C CYS A 24 20.10 22.30 33.32
N GLU A 25 19.22 23.01 32.59
CA GLU A 25 18.25 23.94 33.17
C GLU A 25 17.33 23.24 34.18
N GLY A 26 16.88 22.02 33.85
CA GLY A 26 16.06 21.21 34.75
C GLY A 26 16.78 20.84 36.05
N LEU A 27 18.04 20.44 35.98
CA LEU A 27 18.88 20.11 37.14
C LEU A 27 19.19 21.35 37.99
N GLN A 28 19.48 22.50 37.36
CA GLN A 28 19.70 23.77 38.06
C GLN A 28 18.44 24.24 38.79
N LYS A 29 17.26 24.09 38.18
CA LYS A 29 15.98 24.38 38.83
C LYS A 29 15.69 23.43 40.00
N LEU A 30 16.00 22.14 39.84
CA LEU A 30 15.92 21.17 40.94
C LEU A 30 16.86 21.55 42.10
N GLU A 31 18.08 21.98 41.80
CA GLU A 31 19.04 22.43 42.81
C GLU A 31 18.55 23.70 43.53
N ALA A 32 18.00 24.66 42.79
CA ALA A 32 17.42 25.88 43.36
C ALA A 32 16.21 25.58 44.26
N GLU A 33 15.34 24.67 43.84
CA GLU A 33 14.18 24.22 44.62
C GLU A 33 14.63 23.49 45.90
N ALA A 34 15.63 22.60 45.79
CA ALA A 34 16.20 21.90 46.93
C ALA A 34 16.81 22.86 47.96
N LYS A 35 17.58 23.85 47.49
CA LYS A 35 18.14 24.91 48.35
C LYS A 35 17.05 25.74 49.01
N SER A 36 16.02 26.14 48.26
CA SER A 36 14.89 26.92 48.80
C SER A 36 14.10 26.14 49.84
N ALA A 37 14.02 24.81 49.70
CA ALA A 37 13.41 23.91 50.67
C ALA A 37 14.34 23.54 51.85
N GLY A 38 15.57 24.07 51.91
CA GLY A 38 16.56 23.74 52.94
C GLY A 38 17.04 22.29 52.91
N LYS A 39 16.92 21.59 51.78
CA LYS A 39 17.28 20.18 51.62
C LYS A 39 18.58 20.04 50.83
N ASN A 40 19.50 19.22 51.35
CA ASN A 40 20.65 18.76 50.57
C ASN A 40 20.32 17.39 49.94
N LEU A 41 20.16 17.35 48.62
CA LEU A 41 19.74 16.14 47.91
C LEU A 41 20.95 15.32 47.44
N VAL A 42 20.96 14.04 47.80
CA VAL A 42 21.92 13.04 47.31
C VAL A 42 21.19 12.12 46.33
N VAL A 43 21.73 11.99 45.12
CA VAL A 43 21.21 11.10 44.08
C VAL A 43 21.83 9.72 44.30
N LYS A 44 21.04 8.72 44.73
CA LYS A 44 21.49 7.32 44.90
C LYS A 44 21.66 6.58 43.58
N ALA A 45 20.72 6.79 42.67
CA ALA A 45 20.71 6.21 41.34
C ALA A 45 20.04 7.16 40.35
N ALA A 46 20.49 7.15 39.11
CA ALA A 46 19.92 7.94 38.03
C ALA A 46 19.74 7.13 36.75
N CYS A 47 18.63 7.35 36.06
CA CYS A 47 18.30 6.70 34.81
C CYS A 47 17.74 7.70 33.80
N SER A 48 18.19 7.61 32.56
CA SER A 48 17.60 8.31 31.42
C SER A 48 16.74 7.39 30.56
N THR A 49 15.79 7.98 29.85
CA THR A 49 14.95 7.29 28.86
C THR A 49 14.61 8.23 27.69
N GLY A 50 13.84 7.75 26.73
CA GLY A 50 13.45 8.51 25.53
C GLY A 50 14.55 8.62 24.47
N TYR A 51 14.32 9.42 23.44
CA TYR A 51 15.20 9.54 22.27
C TYR A 51 16.63 10.05 22.59
N GLY A 52 16.82 10.78 23.68
CA GLY A 52 18.11 11.30 24.14
C GLY A 52 18.79 10.45 25.21
N GLU A 53 18.27 9.26 25.52
CA GLU A 53 18.71 8.39 26.63
C GLU A 53 20.23 8.24 26.70
N ASP A 54 20.86 7.75 25.63
CA ASP A 54 22.29 7.41 25.60
C ASP A 54 23.19 8.66 25.66
N LEU A 55 22.76 9.75 25.02
CA LEU A 55 23.44 11.04 25.07
C LEU A 55 23.45 11.60 26.50
N VAL A 56 22.29 11.62 27.15
CA VAL A 56 22.14 12.13 28.53
C VAL A 56 22.86 11.22 29.52
N LYS A 57 22.77 9.89 29.35
CA LYS A 57 23.50 8.91 30.16
C LYS A 57 25.00 9.16 30.09
N THR A 58 25.53 9.35 28.90
CA THR A 58 26.97 9.57 28.68
C THR A 58 27.41 10.92 29.25
N ALA A 59 26.67 11.99 28.97
CA ALA A 59 26.99 13.35 29.40
C ALA A 59 27.01 13.49 30.94
N TYR A 60 25.97 13.01 31.61
CA TYR A 60 25.81 13.16 33.06
C TYR A 60 26.29 11.94 33.87
N GLY A 61 26.87 10.94 33.19
CA GLY A 61 27.39 9.73 33.83
C GLY A 61 26.32 8.95 34.58
N LEU A 62 25.10 8.84 34.04
CA LEU A 62 23.98 8.16 34.69
C LEU A 62 24.24 6.65 34.77
N ASP A 63 23.69 6.02 35.81
CA ASP A 63 23.88 4.59 36.10
C ASP A 63 23.25 3.71 35.02
N TYR A 64 22.03 4.07 34.65
CA TYR A 64 21.20 3.27 33.76
C TYR A 64 20.64 4.10 32.63
N GLY A 65 20.38 3.42 31.52
CA GLY A 65 19.56 3.92 30.43
C GLY A 65 18.51 2.86 30.13
N MET A 66 17.27 3.28 29.92
CA MET A 66 16.19 2.35 29.61
C MET A 66 15.38 2.80 28.40
N VAL A 67 14.83 1.83 27.68
CA VAL A 67 13.91 2.10 26.57
C VAL A 67 12.61 2.69 27.12
N GLU A 68 12.16 3.75 26.46
CA GLU A 68 10.97 4.52 26.83
C GLU A 68 9.73 3.65 27.00
N THR A 69 9.48 2.71 26.09
CA THR A 69 8.35 1.78 26.19
C THR A 69 8.33 1.00 27.51
N ILE A 70 9.50 0.54 27.98
CA ILE A 70 9.61 -0.18 29.26
C ILE A 70 9.42 0.79 30.43
N ALA A 71 9.84 2.04 30.28
CA ALA A 71 9.61 3.08 31.29
C ALA A 71 8.11 3.37 31.44
N HIS A 72 7.41 3.62 30.33
CA HIS A 72 5.96 3.82 30.30
C HIS A 72 5.19 2.61 30.85
N TYR A 73 5.59 1.39 30.47
CA TYR A 73 5.04 0.16 31.04
C TYR A 73 5.23 0.10 32.56
N THR A 74 6.45 0.32 33.04
CA THR A 74 6.77 0.29 34.47
C THR A 74 5.94 1.30 35.27
N ALA A 75 5.77 2.51 34.73
CA ALA A 75 4.94 3.54 35.33
C ALA A 75 3.45 3.20 35.30
N ALA A 76 2.94 2.67 34.19
CA ALA A 76 1.54 2.27 34.06
C ALA A 76 1.17 1.13 35.02
N HIS A 77 2.03 0.11 35.10
CA HIS A 77 1.83 -1.05 35.97
C HIS A 77 1.86 -0.66 37.45
N LYS A 78 2.66 0.35 37.83
CA LYS A 78 2.63 0.92 39.18
C LYS A 78 1.30 1.62 39.48
N LEU A 79 0.74 2.32 38.48
CA LEU A 79 -0.50 3.08 38.61
C LEU A 79 -1.75 2.17 38.62
N ASN A 80 -1.72 1.12 37.82
CA ASN A 80 -2.73 0.07 37.79
C ASN A 80 -2.04 -1.30 37.59
N PRO A 81 -1.92 -2.13 38.65
CA PRO A 81 -1.29 -3.45 38.55
C PRO A 81 -1.95 -4.39 37.53
N ASN A 82 -3.25 -4.20 37.29
CA ASN A 82 -4.05 -4.99 36.35
C ASN A 82 -4.12 -4.36 34.95
N VAL A 83 -3.25 -3.38 34.64
CA VAL A 83 -3.24 -2.70 33.33
C VAL A 83 -3.27 -3.71 32.19
N SER A 84 -4.27 -3.57 31.32
CA SER A 84 -4.45 -4.39 30.11
C SER A 84 -3.94 -3.66 28.87
N PHE A 85 -4.00 -2.32 28.88
CA PHE A 85 -3.61 -1.51 27.74
C PHE A 85 -3.04 -0.15 28.17
N ILE A 86 -1.97 0.28 27.49
CA ILE A 86 -1.31 1.55 27.70
C ILE A 86 -1.24 2.27 26.37
N LEU A 87 -1.66 3.54 26.35
CA LEU A 87 -1.54 4.40 25.18
C LEU A 87 -0.78 5.68 25.55
N ASP A 88 0.45 5.79 25.05
CA ASP A 88 1.28 6.98 25.12
C ASP A 88 1.15 7.78 23.82
N ILE A 89 0.62 9.01 23.87
CA ILE A 89 0.62 9.91 22.71
C ILE A 89 1.51 11.12 23.04
N GLY A 90 2.72 11.08 22.49
CA GLY A 90 3.72 12.13 22.57
C GLY A 90 3.47 13.27 21.59
N GLY A 91 4.48 14.13 21.45
CA GLY A 91 4.44 15.23 20.48
C GLY A 91 4.60 14.75 19.04
N GLN A 92 5.41 13.72 18.79
CA GLN A 92 5.79 13.27 17.43
C GLN A 92 5.38 11.83 17.14
N ASP A 93 5.21 11.02 18.16
CA ASP A 93 4.89 9.61 18.06
C ASP A 93 3.77 9.20 19.03
N MET A 94 3.28 7.98 18.80
CA MET A 94 2.39 7.30 19.72
C MET A 94 2.81 5.84 19.90
N LYS A 95 2.56 5.30 21.09
CA LYS A 95 2.89 3.92 21.47
C LYS A 95 1.69 3.29 22.16
N ALA A 96 1.34 2.09 21.73
CA ALA A 96 0.26 1.32 22.29
C ALA A 96 0.80 -0.03 22.76
N ILE A 97 0.64 -0.31 24.04
CA ILE A 97 1.21 -1.47 24.72
C ILE A 97 0.06 -2.30 25.27
N PHE A 98 -0.08 -3.52 24.78
CA PHE A 98 -1.03 -4.50 25.28
C PHE A 98 -0.32 -5.39 26.30
N VAL A 99 -0.92 -5.51 27.47
CA VAL A 99 -0.35 -6.19 28.62
C VAL A 99 -1.26 -7.36 28.97
N GLU A 100 -0.66 -8.53 29.16
CA GLU A 100 -1.35 -9.75 29.56
C GLU A 100 -0.54 -10.42 30.67
N ASN A 101 -1.19 -10.76 31.79
CA ASN A 101 -0.55 -11.38 32.95
C ASN A 101 0.71 -10.64 33.46
N GLY A 102 0.69 -9.29 33.46
CA GLY A 102 1.85 -8.49 33.90
C GLY A 102 3.06 -8.57 32.96
N THR A 103 2.85 -8.95 31.70
CA THR A 103 3.89 -8.95 30.65
C THR A 103 3.40 -8.25 29.39
N ILE A 104 4.32 -7.60 28.67
CA ILE A 104 4.00 -6.95 27.39
C ILE A 104 3.78 -8.05 26.35
N ASN A 105 2.52 -8.22 25.93
CA ASN A 105 2.18 -9.19 24.89
C ASN A 105 2.35 -8.58 23.49
N ARG A 106 1.85 -7.36 23.27
CA ARG A 106 1.89 -6.70 21.95
C ARG A 106 2.25 -5.23 22.10
N LEU A 107 3.03 -4.73 21.15
CA LEU A 107 3.49 -3.34 21.10
C LEU A 107 3.28 -2.81 19.69
N GLU A 108 2.54 -1.72 19.58
CA GLU A 108 2.32 -0.99 18.33
C GLU A 108 2.90 0.42 18.48
N ILE A 109 3.75 0.85 17.54
CA ILE A 109 4.37 2.17 17.56
C ILE A 109 4.11 2.85 16.22
N ASN A 110 3.60 4.09 16.27
CA ASN A 110 3.46 4.94 15.10
C ASN A 110 4.21 6.26 15.30
N GLU A 111 5.33 6.43 14.62
CA GLU A 111 6.09 7.70 14.57
C GLU A 111 6.08 8.35 13.18
N ALA A 112 5.35 7.78 12.20
CA ALA A 112 5.33 8.28 10.82
C ALA A 112 4.14 9.21 10.54
N CYS A 113 3.03 9.05 11.26
CA CYS A 113 1.80 9.79 10.99
C CYS A 113 1.59 10.92 12.00
N SER A 114 1.92 12.15 11.63
CA SER A 114 1.76 13.32 12.51
C SER A 114 0.30 13.65 12.82
N SER A 115 -0.68 13.21 12.02
CA SER A 115 -2.11 13.50 12.25
C SER A 115 -2.69 12.85 13.51
N GLY A 116 -1.92 11.97 14.17
CA GLY A 116 -2.31 11.32 15.43
C GLY A 116 -1.53 11.80 16.66
N CYS A 117 -0.72 12.86 16.56
CA CYS A 117 0.21 13.26 17.63
C CYS A 117 -0.08 14.69 18.15
N GLY A 118 0.39 15.01 19.35
CA GLY A 118 0.11 16.30 20.00
C GLY A 118 0.63 17.53 19.23
N SER A 119 1.73 17.40 18.47
CA SER A 119 2.26 18.51 17.65
C SER A 119 1.30 18.97 16.55
N PHE A 120 0.37 18.10 16.13
CA PHE A 120 -0.63 18.47 15.14
C PHE A 120 -1.64 19.46 15.73
N ILE A 121 -2.17 19.19 16.92
CA ILE A 121 -3.11 20.12 17.60
C ILE A 121 -2.41 21.45 17.86
N ASP A 122 -1.15 21.42 18.31
CA ASP A 122 -0.32 22.61 18.56
C ASP A 122 -0.13 23.47 17.30
N SER A 123 0.31 22.85 16.20
CA SER A 123 0.49 23.54 14.91
C SER A 123 -0.82 24.11 14.37
N PHE A 124 -1.93 23.39 14.59
CA PHE A 124 -3.25 23.80 14.12
C PHE A 124 -3.78 24.99 14.92
N ALA A 125 -3.71 24.94 16.26
CA ALA A 125 -4.07 26.03 17.15
C ALA A 125 -3.30 27.31 16.78
N ALA A 126 -1.99 27.18 16.58
CA ALA A 126 -1.13 28.29 16.13
C ALA A 126 -1.57 28.85 14.78
N SER A 127 -1.95 28.00 13.82
CA SER A 127 -2.42 28.44 12.48
C SER A 127 -3.75 29.21 12.53
N LEU A 128 -4.56 28.98 13.56
CA LEU A 128 -5.80 29.71 13.83
C LEU A 128 -5.59 30.92 14.76
N GLY A 129 -4.36 31.18 15.20
CA GLY A 129 -4.04 32.31 16.10
C GLY A 129 -4.39 32.08 17.56
N TYR A 130 -4.55 30.83 18.00
CA TYR A 130 -4.89 30.50 19.40
C TYR A 130 -3.70 29.88 20.15
N PRO A 131 -3.47 30.26 21.42
CA PRO A 131 -2.66 29.48 22.34
C PRO A 131 -3.25 28.08 22.53
N ILE A 132 -2.40 27.06 22.63
CA ILE A 132 -2.83 25.66 22.71
C ILE A 132 -3.73 25.41 23.94
N GLU A 133 -3.45 26.04 25.08
CA GLU A 133 -4.24 25.90 26.30
C GLU A 133 -5.68 26.38 26.09
N GLN A 134 -5.85 27.56 25.49
CA GLN A 134 -7.18 28.12 25.18
C GLN A 134 -7.92 27.30 24.13
N PHE A 135 -7.19 26.82 23.11
CA PHE A 135 -7.76 26.01 22.04
C PHE A 135 -8.33 24.69 22.56
N VAL A 136 -7.60 24.06 23.49
CA VAL A 136 -8.00 22.82 24.17
C VAL A 136 -9.20 23.02 25.08
N GLU A 137 -9.24 24.11 25.85
CA GLU A 137 -10.38 24.42 26.72
C GLU A 137 -11.66 24.66 25.92
N LYS A 138 -11.58 25.35 24.78
CA LYS A 138 -12.71 25.56 23.86
C LYS A 138 -13.32 24.26 23.34
N ALA A 139 -12.52 23.21 23.12
CA ALA A 139 -13.04 21.91 22.68
C ALA A 139 -14.07 21.33 23.67
N LEU A 140 -13.93 21.60 24.97
CA LEU A 140 -14.82 21.10 26.01
C LEU A 140 -16.19 21.80 26.01
N GLN A 141 -16.31 22.94 25.33
CA GLN A 141 -17.55 23.72 25.21
C GLN A 141 -18.35 23.36 23.94
N SER A 142 -17.78 22.53 23.05
CA SER A 142 -18.45 22.12 21.81
C SER A 142 -19.71 21.32 22.10
N THR A 143 -20.77 21.64 21.35
CA THR A 143 -22.03 20.88 21.35
C THR A 143 -22.20 20.06 20.07
N ASN A 144 -21.45 20.38 19.00
CA ASN A 144 -21.52 19.68 17.72
C ASN A 144 -20.12 19.52 17.07
N PRO A 145 -19.28 18.60 17.59
CA PRO A 145 -17.92 18.38 17.07
C PRO A 145 -17.92 18.06 15.56
N GLN A 146 -17.10 18.77 14.79
CA GLN A 146 -17.04 18.57 13.33
C GLN A 146 -16.33 17.27 12.95
N ASP A 147 -16.87 16.52 11.99
CA ASP A 147 -16.15 15.39 11.39
C ASP A 147 -15.11 15.89 10.39
N LEU A 148 -13.87 15.96 10.86
CA LEU A 148 -12.70 16.33 10.05
C LEU A 148 -12.04 15.11 9.38
N GLY A 149 -12.57 13.91 9.61
CA GLY A 149 -12.02 12.63 9.18
C GLY A 149 -10.73 12.25 9.91
N THR A 150 -10.07 11.19 9.42
CA THR A 150 -8.84 10.63 10.02
C THR A 150 -7.62 10.75 9.08
N ARG A 151 -7.70 11.60 8.05
CA ARG A 151 -6.72 11.70 6.95
C ARG A 151 -5.44 12.45 7.37
N CYS A 152 -4.44 12.46 6.49
CA CYS A 152 -3.20 13.22 6.68
C CYS A 152 -3.49 14.69 7.01
N THR A 153 -2.63 15.31 7.82
CA THR A 153 -2.72 16.71 8.28
C THR A 153 -2.93 17.70 7.12
N VAL A 154 -2.33 17.43 5.96
CA VAL A 154 -2.50 18.22 4.73
C VAL A 154 -3.97 18.26 4.27
N PHE A 155 -4.65 17.12 4.22
CA PHE A 155 -6.06 17.06 3.85
C PHE A 155 -6.97 17.61 4.95
N MET A 156 -6.56 17.45 6.21
CA MET A 156 -7.30 17.96 7.35
C MET A 156 -7.35 19.48 7.36
N ASN A 157 -6.24 20.15 7.01
CA ASN A 157 -6.22 21.62 6.83
C ASN A 157 -7.28 22.09 5.81
N SER A 158 -7.39 21.38 4.67
CA SER A 158 -8.40 21.71 3.66
C SER A 158 -9.82 21.49 4.16
N LYS A 159 -10.08 20.39 4.90
CA LYS A 159 -11.40 20.10 5.47
C LYS A 159 -11.79 21.09 6.55
N VAL A 160 -10.87 21.48 7.44
CA VAL A 160 -11.17 22.51 8.44
C VAL A 160 -11.47 23.85 7.79
N ARG A 161 -10.70 24.28 6.78
CA ARG A 161 -11.01 25.51 6.03
C ARG A 161 -12.39 25.46 5.39
N GLN A 162 -12.80 24.28 4.91
CA GLN A 162 -14.16 24.07 4.40
C GLN A 162 -15.19 24.21 5.53
N CYS A 163 -15.03 23.51 6.67
CA CYS A 163 -15.94 23.61 7.81
C CYS A 163 -16.06 25.05 8.34
N VAL A 164 -14.96 25.81 8.40
CA VAL A 164 -14.98 27.24 8.76
C VAL A 164 -15.86 28.03 7.78
N ARG A 165 -15.74 27.79 6.47
CA ARG A 165 -16.61 28.43 5.47
C ARG A 165 -18.08 28.01 5.58
N GLU A 166 -18.32 26.80 6.06
CA GLU A 166 -19.66 26.25 6.32
C GLU A 166 -20.24 26.73 7.68
N GLY A 167 -19.52 27.60 8.41
CA GLY A 167 -20.00 28.22 9.65
C GLY A 167 -19.66 27.46 10.93
N ALA A 168 -18.75 26.48 10.89
CA ALA A 168 -18.31 25.77 12.09
C ALA A 168 -17.58 26.69 13.07
N THR A 169 -17.91 26.55 14.36
CA THR A 169 -17.25 27.30 15.45
C THR A 169 -15.86 26.74 15.74
N ILE A 170 -15.03 27.51 16.44
CA ILE A 170 -13.69 27.06 16.84
C ILE A 170 -13.76 25.94 17.88
N GLU A 171 -14.76 25.99 18.75
CA GLU A 171 -15.10 24.96 19.71
C GLU A 171 -15.35 23.61 19.00
N ASP A 172 -16.20 23.62 17.97
CA ASP A 172 -16.55 22.42 17.20
C ASP A 172 -15.39 21.87 16.37
N ILE A 173 -14.55 22.75 15.81
CA ILE A 173 -13.33 22.36 15.10
C ILE A 173 -12.32 21.75 16.07
N SER A 174 -12.11 22.36 17.23
CA SER A 174 -11.16 21.86 18.23
C SER A 174 -11.58 20.50 18.78
N ALA A 175 -12.87 20.32 19.08
CA ALA A 175 -13.43 19.02 19.46
C ALA A 175 -13.32 18.00 18.31
N GLY A 176 -13.61 18.41 17.08
CA GLY A 176 -13.42 17.58 15.87
C GLY A 176 -11.99 17.07 15.72
N LEU A 177 -10.98 17.92 15.95
CA LEU A 177 -9.57 17.55 15.91
C LEU A 177 -9.21 16.51 16.99
N ALA A 178 -9.78 16.63 18.19
CA ALA A 178 -9.59 15.64 19.25
C ALA A 178 -10.12 14.26 18.82
N TYR A 179 -11.33 14.20 18.25
CA TYR A 179 -11.89 12.97 17.68
C TYR A 179 -11.07 12.45 16.49
N SER A 180 -10.53 13.31 15.65
CA SER A 180 -9.64 12.91 14.54
C SER A 180 -8.36 12.25 15.01
N VAL A 181 -7.72 12.78 16.06
CA VAL A 181 -6.51 12.19 16.68
C VAL A 181 -6.82 10.81 17.26
N VAL A 182 -7.91 10.71 18.04
CA VAL A 182 -8.38 9.44 18.63
C VAL A 182 -8.75 8.43 17.55
N GLY A 183 -9.52 8.82 16.54
CA GLY A 183 -9.93 7.95 15.44
C GLY A 183 -8.75 7.47 14.60
N ASN A 184 -7.73 8.32 14.39
CA ASN A 184 -6.48 7.92 13.76
C ASN A 184 -5.77 6.84 14.59
N CYS A 185 -5.64 7.06 15.90
CA CYS A 185 -5.07 6.07 16.81
C CYS A 185 -5.83 4.73 16.75
N LEU A 186 -7.12 4.73 17.10
CA LEU A 186 -7.90 3.51 17.25
C LEU A 186 -8.04 2.73 15.94
N TYR A 187 -8.43 3.41 14.85
CA TYR A 187 -8.85 2.70 13.64
C TYR A 187 -7.73 2.60 12.59
N LYS A 188 -6.72 3.47 12.61
CA LYS A 188 -5.62 3.41 11.62
C LYS A 188 -4.36 2.77 12.19
N VAL A 189 -3.97 3.17 13.40
CA VAL A 189 -2.74 2.69 14.01
C VAL A 189 -2.97 1.34 14.67
N LEU A 190 -3.97 1.25 15.57
CA LEU A 190 -4.27 0.00 16.26
C LEU A 190 -5.08 -0.98 15.41
N LYS A 191 -5.74 -0.48 14.35
CA LYS A 191 -6.70 -1.23 13.52
C LYS A 191 -7.72 -1.96 14.39
N LEU A 192 -8.18 -1.28 15.45
CA LEU A 192 -9.09 -1.81 16.44
C LEU A 192 -10.43 -2.13 15.77
N LYS A 193 -10.87 -3.39 15.88
CA LYS A 193 -12.18 -3.80 15.37
C LYS A 193 -13.24 -3.60 16.45
N ASP A 194 -12.86 -3.91 17.68
CA ASP A 194 -13.72 -3.84 18.87
C ASP A 194 -12.97 -3.25 20.08
N ALA A 195 -13.68 -2.44 20.87
CA ALA A 195 -13.14 -1.84 22.09
C ALA A 195 -12.75 -2.88 23.17
N SER A 196 -13.33 -4.07 23.12
CA SER A 196 -13.02 -5.19 24.00
C SER A 196 -11.56 -5.66 23.88
N GLU A 197 -10.91 -5.46 22.71
CA GLU A 197 -9.50 -5.79 22.51
C GLU A 197 -8.54 -5.00 23.42
N LEU A 198 -8.97 -3.84 23.94
CA LEU A 198 -8.17 -3.02 24.87
C LEU A 198 -8.21 -3.56 26.32
N GLY A 199 -9.07 -4.53 26.61
CA GLY A 199 -9.40 -4.94 27.98
C GLY A 199 -10.10 -3.82 28.76
N ASP A 200 -10.14 -3.95 30.08
CA ASP A 200 -10.91 -3.06 30.97
C ASP A 200 -10.03 -2.10 31.77
N HIS A 201 -8.72 -2.29 31.76
CA HIS A 201 -7.77 -1.51 32.55
C HIS A 201 -6.85 -0.70 31.62
N ILE A 202 -7.39 0.41 31.13
CA ILE A 202 -6.74 1.26 30.12
C ILE A 202 -6.04 2.44 30.80
N VAL A 203 -4.75 2.63 30.52
CA VAL A 203 -3.97 3.77 31.00
C VAL A 203 -3.54 4.66 29.83
N LEU A 204 -3.96 5.93 29.84
CA LEU A 204 -3.51 6.92 28.86
C LEU A 204 -2.36 7.77 29.42
N GLN A 205 -1.34 8.02 28.61
CA GLN A 205 -0.11 8.71 28.99
C GLN A 205 0.39 9.61 27.85
N GLY A 206 1.41 10.42 28.12
CA GLY A 206 2.04 11.32 27.16
C GLY A 206 1.48 12.73 27.21
N GLY A 207 2.24 13.68 26.65
CA GLY A 207 1.92 15.11 26.71
C GLY A 207 0.57 15.48 26.09
N THR A 208 0.08 14.70 25.12
CA THR A 208 -1.22 14.94 24.50
C THR A 208 -2.38 14.71 25.48
N MET A 209 -2.20 13.86 26.50
CA MET A 209 -3.25 13.57 27.48
C MET A 209 -3.46 14.70 28.51
N ARG A 210 -2.64 15.77 28.46
CA ARG A 210 -2.97 17.05 29.12
C ARG A 210 -4.22 17.69 28.50
N ASN A 211 -4.52 17.37 27.24
CA ASN A 211 -5.76 17.76 26.58
C ASN A 211 -6.91 16.84 27.02
N LYS A 212 -7.73 17.34 27.96
CA LYS A 212 -8.90 16.62 28.48
C LYS A 212 -9.93 16.30 27.38
N ALA A 213 -10.02 17.09 26.30
CA ALA A 213 -10.92 16.79 25.19
C ALA A 213 -10.46 15.56 24.40
N VAL A 214 -9.15 15.32 24.27
CA VAL A 214 -8.61 14.08 23.66
C VAL A 214 -8.93 12.88 24.53
N VAL A 215 -8.72 12.98 25.86
CA VAL A 215 -9.08 11.92 26.80
C VAL A 215 -10.58 11.61 26.71
N ARG A 216 -11.42 12.65 26.71
CA ARG A 216 -12.87 12.50 26.63
C ARG A 216 -13.34 11.95 25.28
N ALA A 217 -12.74 12.38 24.18
CA ALA A 217 -12.99 11.82 22.86
C ALA A 217 -12.63 10.32 22.84
N PHE A 218 -11.51 9.94 23.46
CA PHE A 218 -11.10 8.54 23.58
C PHE A 218 -12.15 7.71 24.34
N GLU A 219 -12.54 8.12 25.56
CA GLU A 219 -13.61 7.48 26.33
C GLU A 219 -14.91 7.37 25.52
N ASN A 220 -15.31 8.44 24.85
CA ASN A 220 -16.53 8.48 24.05
C ASN A 220 -16.47 7.55 22.83
N SER A 221 -15.29 7.37 22.22
CA SER A 221 -15.07 6.49 21.09
C SER A 221 -15.07 5.01 21.47
N ILE A 222 -14.54 4.65 22.64
CA ILE A 222 -14.47 3.24 23.08
C ILE A 222 -15.58 2.84 24.06
N LYS A 223 -16.36 3.80 24.56
CA LYS A 223 -17.41 3.61 25.58
C LYS A 223 -16.92 2.91 26.85
N LYS A 224 -15.68 3.19 27.25
CA LYS A 224 -15.05 2.71 28.48
C LYS A 224 -14.37 3.85 29.21
N THR A 225 -14.22 3.69 30.52
CA THR A 225 -13.44 4.59 31.38
C THR A 225 -11.95 4.33 31.22
N VAL A 226 -11.14 5.37 31.38
CA VAL A 226 -9.67 5.28 31.30
C VAL A 226 -9.00 5.87 32.54
N THR A 227 -7.83 5.38 32.88
CA THR A 227 -6.97 5.94 33.93
C THR A 227 -5.95 6.88 33.31
N VAL A 228 -5.85 8.11 33.82
CA VAL A 228 -4.83 9.08 33.44
C VAL A 228 -4.15 9.60 34.70
N SER A 229 -2.82 9.67 34.69
CA SER A 229 -2.06 10.28 35.77
C SER A 229 -2.36 11.78 35.89
N ASN A 230 -2.11 12.36 37.06
CA ASN A 230 -2.06 13.82 37.22
C ASN A 230 -0.88 14.47 36.47
N TYR A 231 0.14 13.68 36.12
CA TYR A 231 1.30 14.10 35.32
C TYR A 231 1.52 13.16 34.12
N PRO A 232 0.59 13.10 33.14
CA PRO A 232 0.65 12.12 32.05
C PRO A 232 1.91 12.28 31.18
N GLU A 233 2.44 13.49 31.05
CA GLU A 233 3.67 13.80 30.30
C GLU A 233 4.97 13.31 30.96
N LEU A 234 4.93 12.96 32.26
CA LEU A 234 6.10 12.56 33.04
C LEU A 234 6.20 11.04 33.25
N MET A 235 5.28 10.25 32.68
CA MET A 235 5.21 8.82 32.93
C MET A 235 6.48 8.06 32.54
N GLY A 236 7.15 8.45 31.44
CA GLY A 236 8.45 7.88 31.07
C GLY A 236 9.54 8.16 32.12
N ALA A 237 9.65 9.40 32.59
CA ALA A 237 10.62 9.78 33.62
C ALA A 237 10.34 9.08 34.97
N TYR A 238 9.06 8.92 35.33
CA TYR A 238 8.65 8.19 36.53
C TYR A 238 9.02 6.70 36.43
N GLY A 239 8.77 6.07 35.28
CA GLY A 239 9.19 4.70 35.02
C GLY A 239 10.70 4.49 35.12
N ALA A 240 11.49 5.44 34.63
CA ALA A 240 12.94 5.44 34.76
C ALA A 240 13.42 5.57 36.21
N ALA A 241 12.77 6.43 37.00
CA ALA A 241 13.07 6.54 38.42
C ALA A 241 12.75 5.25 39.21
N LEU A 242 11.61 4.61 38.91
CA LEU A 242 11.23 3.31 39.49
C LEU A 242 12.21 2.20 39.11
N TYR A 243 12.66 2.17 37.86
CA TYR A 243 13.66 1.22 37.39
C TYR A 243 15.00 1.42 38.11
N ALA A 244 15.48 2.66 38.21
CA ALA A 244 16.72 2.98 38.94
C ALA A 244 16.66 2.54 40.40
N LYS A 245 15.52 2.80 41.08
CA LYS A 245 15.27 2.34 42.46
C LYS A 245 15.32 0.81 42.56
N ARG A 246 14.70 0.09 41.62
CA ARG A 246 14.65 -1.38 41.61
C ARG A 246 16.02 -2.02 41.40
N MET A 247 16.85 -1.46 40.51
CA MET A 247 18.17 -2.01 40.20
C MET A 247 19.19 -1.82 41.34
N GLY A 248 18.91 -0.92 42.29
CA GLY A 248 19.64 -0.84 43.55
C GLY A 248 21.08 -0.33 43.45
N ALA A 249 21.45 0.44 42.41
CA ALA A 249 22.73 1.15 42.42
C ALA A 249 22.81 2.11 43.62
N ASP A 250 23.95 2.11 44.31
CA ASP A 250 24.28 3.08 45.36
C ASP A 250 25.47 3.95 44.94
N ASN A 251 25.34 4.57 43.77
CA ASN A 251 26.33 5.52 43.26
C ASN A 251 25.95 6.92 43.74
N ARG A 252 26.17 7.18 45.03
CA ARG A 252 25.80 8.43 45.70
C ARG A 252 26.53 9.62 45.06
N ARG A 253 25.77 10.52 44.43
CA ARG A 253 26.26 11.76 43.81
C ARG A 253 25.59 12.97 44.45
N GLU A 254 26.34 14.02 44.71
CA GLU A 254 25.75 15.32 45.04
C GLU A 254 25.08 15.93 43.80
N LEU A 255 23.87 16.45 43.97
CA LEU A 255 23.12 17.10 42.90
C LEU A 255 23.88 18.31 42.31
N SER A 256 24.61 19.03 43.16
CA SER A 256 25.44 20.20 42.79
C SER A 256 26.48 19.87 41.72
N THR A 257 27.09 18.68 41.79
CA THR A 257 28.07 18.20 40.80
C THR A 257 27.39 17.88 39.47
N MET A 258 26.22 17.23 39.50
CA MET A 258 25.45 16.93 38.29
C MET A 258 24.94 18.20 37.60
N ALA A 259 24.46 19.19 38.36
CA ALA A 259 23.95 20.46 37.85
C ALA A 259 25.04 21.34 37.19
N LYS A 260 26.32 21.13 37.54
CA LYS A 260 27.48 21.80 36.93
C LYS A 260 28.02 21.11 35.67
N THR A 261 27.55 19.90 35.33
CA THR A 261 28.10 19.08 34.23
C THR A 261 27.67 19.56 32.82
N CYS A 262 27.36 20.84 32.65
CA CYS A 262 26.79 21.38 31.40
C CYS A 262 27.85 21.83 30.38
N GLU A 263 29.13 21.80 30.74
CA GLU A 263 30.23 22.15 29.85
C GLU A 263 30.62 20.96 28.96
N TYR A 264 30.55 21.17 27.66
CA TYR A 264 30.99 20.20 26.65
C TYR A 264 31.55 20.92 25.42
N THR A 265 32.52 20.29 24.78
CA THR A 265 33.11 20.78 23.52
C THR A 265 32.53 19.97 22.37
N VAL A 266 32.13 20.65 21.31
CA VAL A 266 31.64 20.02 20.07
C VAL A 266 32.67 20.18 18.97
N GLU A 267 33.21 19.08 18.49
CA GLU A 267 34.11 19.03 17.34
C GLU A 267 33.34 18.50 16.11
N PRO A 268 32.92 19.36 15.17
CA PRO A 268 32.31 18.92 13.93
C PRO A 268 33.36 18.39 12.96
N PHE A 269 33.06 17.28 12.29
CA PHE A 269 33.89 16.77 11.22
C PHE A 269 33.06 15.98 10.19
N ARG A 270 33.70 15.63 9.08
CA ARG A 270 33.08 14.87 7.99
C ARG A 270 33.56 13.43 7.98
N CYS A 271 32.62 12.49 8.03
CA CYS A 271 32.91 11.06 8.01
C CYS A 271 33.33 10.59 6.60
N VAL A 272 34.55 10.06 6.47
CA VAL A 272 35.10 9.58 5.19
C VAL A 272 34.82 8.10 4.89
N GLY A 273 33.97 7.43 5.68
CA GLY A 273 33.77 5.98 5.55
C GLY A 273 32.87 5.52 4.40
N CYS A 274 32.12 6.42 3.77
CA CYS A 274 31.31 6.12 2.58
C CYS A 274 30.86 7.41 1.86
N GLU A 275 30.24 7.25 0.69
CA GLU A 275 29.72 8.33 -0.16
C GLU A 275 28.69 9.26 0.52
N ASN A 276 28.08 8.86 1.64
CA ASN A 276 27.12 9.72 2.37
C ASN A 276 27.80 10.89 3.10
N ASN A 277 29.12 10.81 3.34
CA ASN A 277 29.93 11.87 3.94
C ASN A 277 29.25 12.58 5.13
N CYS A 278 28.82 11.80 6.14
CA CYS A 278 27.97 12.31 7.22
C CYS A 278 28.65 13.49 7.93
N HIS A 279 27.88 14.52 8.28
CA HIS A 279 28.33 15.55 9.22
C HIS A 279 28.21 14.98 10.64
N VAL A 280 29.35 14.68 11.26
CA VAL A 280 29.41 14.05 12.58
C VAL A 280 29.87 15.09 13.60
N LEU A 281 29.21 15.12 14.75
CA LEU A 281 29.58 15.94 15.90
C LEU A 281 30.17 15.02 16.95
N LYS A 282 31.43 15.24 17.31
CA LYS A 282 32.09 14.61 18.45
C LYS A 282 31.91 15.52 19.67
N ASN A 283 31.08 15.08 20.60
CA ASN A 283 30.85 15.77 21.86
C ASN A 283 31.83 15.23 22.90
N ILE A 284 32.60 16.11 23.53
CA ILE A 284 33.54 15.78 24.60
C ILE A 284 32.99 16.41 25.87
N PHE A 285 32.63 15.58 26.84
CA PHE A 285 32.01 16.02 28.10
C PHE A 285 33.06 16.28 29.18
N ALA A 286 32.71 17.09 30.20
CA ALA A 286 33.58 17.37 31.35
C ALA A 286 34.05 16.12 32.12
N ASN A 287 33.30 15.01 32.03
CA ASN A 287 33.69 13.71 32.61
C ASN A 287 34.71 12.92 31.77
N GLY A 288 35.23 13.50 30.67
CA GLY A 288 36.19 12.87 29.76
C GLY A 288 35.59 11.91 28.73
N LYS A 289 34.27 11.61 28.82
CA LYS A 289 33.61 10.73 27.85
C LYS A 289 33.36 11.46 26.53
N VAL A 290 33.43 10.69 25.45
CA VAL A 290 33.18 11.15 24.09
C VAL A 290 31.91 10.53 23.55
N PHE A 291 31.08 11.32 22.87
CA PHE A 291 29.86 10.85 22.21
C PHE A 291 29.75 11.41 20.80
N TYR A 292 29.66 10.50 19.84
CA TYR A 292 29.45 10.81 18.43
C TYR A 292 27.96 10.90 18.11
N SER A 293 27.57 11.95 17.37
CA SER A 293 26.21 12.18 16.90
C SER A 293 26.21 12.68 15.46
N GLY A 294 25.09 12.53 14.74
CA GLY A 294 24.98 12.92 13.32
C GLY A 294 25.51 11.88 12.31
N ASN A 295 26.21 10.83 12.77
CA ASN A 295 26.56 9.68 11.95
C ASN A 295 25.33 8.79 11.68
N LYS A 296 25.11 8.40 10.42
CA LYS A 296 24.00 7.50 10.03
C LYS A 296 24.29 6.01 10.28
N CYS A 297 25.52 5.66 10.60
CA CYS A 297 25.94 4.28 10.90
C CYS A 297 27.03 4.27 11.96
N GLU A 298 27.22 3.14 12.61
CA GLU A 298 28.29 2.92 13.58
C GLU A 298 29.51 2.22 12.95
N LYS A 299 29.63 2.27 11.61
CA LYS A 299 30.73 1.64 10.86
C LYS A 299 32.07 2.37 11.03
N VAL A 300 32.06 3.65 11.34
CA VAL A 300 33.31 4.42 11.56
C VAL A 300 33.40 4.95 12.98
N TYR A 301 32.30 5.45 13.52
CA TYR A 301 32.24 6.02 14.87
C TYR A 301 31.13 5.34 15.66
N THR A 302 31.45 4.82 16.84
CA THR A 302 30.52 4.11 17.73
C THR A 302 30.68 4.64 19.14
N ASN A 303 29.57 4.66 19.89
CA ASN A 303 29.56 5.06 21.30
C ASN A 303 29.71 3.85 22.25
N LYS A 304 29.86 2.62 21.71
CA LYS A 304 29.99 1.37 22.48
C LYS A 304 31.43 0.83 22.62
N GLY A 305 32.45 1.56 22.15
CA GLY A 305 33.84 1.08 22.13
C GLY A 305 34.14 0.14 20.94
N GLU A 306 35.42 0.02 20.56
CA GLU A 306 35.85 -0.82 19.41
C GLU A 306 35.79 -2.33 19.71
N ASP A 307 36.04 -2.73 20.96
CA ASP A 307 36.11 -4.14 21.38
C ASP A 307 34.73 -4.82 21.51
N GLU A 308 33.64 -4.06 21.67
CA GLU A 308 32.26 -4.60 21.76
C GLU A 308 31.58 -4.74 20.38
N ARG A 309 32.33 -4.61 19.29
CA ARG A 309 31.78 -4.51 17.94
C ARG A 309 31.40 -5.88 17.35
N VAL A 310 30.30 -6.45 17.82
CA VAL A 310 29.70 -7.63 17.16
C VAL A 310 28.81 -7.16 16.02
N THR A 311 29.24 -7.34 14.78
CA THR A 311 28.39 -7.10 13.59
C THR A 311 27.75 -8.40 13.11
N GLY A 312 26.44 -8.38 12.82
CA GLY A 312 25.78 -9.49 12.14
C GLY A 312 26.03 -9.51 10.63
N PHE A 313 25.70 -10.61 9.98
CA PHE A 313 25.75 -10.75 8.53
C PHE A 313 24.59 -9.99 7.85
N ASN A 314 24.88 -9.25 6.78
CA ASN A 314 23.88 -8.49 6.02
C ASN A 314 23.59 -9.14 4.66
N MET A 315 22.53 -9.96 4.59
CA MET A 315 22.11 -10.59 3.33
C MET A 315 21.61 -9.59 2.28
N SER A 316 21.00 -8.47 2.69
CA SER A 316 20.43 -7.49 1.76
C SER A 316 21.51 -6.75 0.98
N LEU A 317 22.58 -6.32 1.66
CA LEU A 317 23.74 -5.72 1.02
C LEU A 317 24.48 -6.74 0.14
N TYR A 318 24.66 -7.97 0.64
CA TYR A 318 25.23 -9.08 -0.14
C TYR A 318 24.44 -9.33 -1.44
N LYS A 319 23.10 -9.37 -1.36
CA LYS A 319 22.22 -9.49 -2.53
C LYS A 319 22.40 -8.33 -3.50
N SER A 320 22.40 -7.08 -3.02
CA SER A 320 22.58 -5.92 -3.89
C SER A 320 23.93 -5.93 -4.62
N GLU A 321 25.00 -6.38 -3.96
CA GLU A 321 26.33 -6.45 -4.55
C GLU A 321 26.43 -7.58 -5.56
N LEU A 322 25.90 -8.76 -5.21
CA LEU A 322 25.85 -9.92 -6.10
C LEU A 322 25.00 -9.62 -7.34
N ALA A 323 23.84 -8.98 -7.18
CA ALA A 323 22.91 -8.68 -8.26
C ALA A 323 23.56 -7.85 -9.37
N PHE A 324 24.45 -6.90 -9.05
CA PHE A 324 25.13 -6.04 -10.04
C PHE A 324 26.63 -6.33 -10.20
N LYS A 325 27.11 -7.46 -9.68
CA LYS A 325 28.50 -7.90 -9.87
C LYS A 325 28.70 -8.25 -11.35
N LYS A 326 29.66 -7.59 -11.99
CA LYS A 326 30.06 -7.92 -13.37
C LYS A 326 30.87 -9.20 -13.37
N ASN A 327 30.52 -10.13 -14.25
CA ASN A 327 31.39 -11.27 -14.54
C ASN A 327 32.50 -10.82 -15.49
N ILE A 328 33.66 -10.45 -14.92
CA ILE A 328 34.81 -9.90 -15.64
C ILE A 328 35.33 -10.90 -16.68
N ARG A 329 35.44 -12.18 -16.33
CA ARG A 329 35.88 -13.24 -17.26
C ARG A 329 34.97 -13.35 -18.48
N LEU A 330 33.67 -13.18 -18.28
CA LEU A 330 32.66 -13.18 -19.35
C LEU A 330 32.81 -11.96 -20.26
N ALA A 331 33.09 -10.78 -19.69
CA ALA A 331 33.35 -9.55 -20.44
C ALA A 331 34.68 -9.58 -21.20
N GLU A 332 35.72 -10.23 -20.66
CA GLU A 332 37.04 -10.36 -21.28
C GLU A 332 37.04 -11.41 -22.40
N SER A 333 36.43 -12.58 -22.17
CA SER A 333 36.39 -13.70 -23.14
C SER A 333 35.51 -13.43 -24.36
N HIS A 334 34.52 -12.55 -24.23
CA HIS A 334 33.61 -12.15 -25.30
C HIS A 334 33.75 -10.65 -25.60
N GLY A 335 34.95 -10.11 -25.36
CA GLY A 335 35.31 -8.73 -25.65
C GLY A 335 34.89 -8.34 -27.07
N HIS A 336 34.35 -7.14 -27.19
CA HIS A 336 33.67 -6.64 -28.38
C HIS A 336 34.57 -6.74 -29.63
N SER A 337 34.25 -7.65 -30.55
CA SER A 337 35.00 -7.84 -31.80
C SER A 337 34.85 -6.68 -32.80
N SER A 338 33.91 -5.76 -32.54
CA SER A 338 33.68 -4.54 -33.33
C SER A 338 34.39 -3.34 -32.72
N GLU A 339 34.97 -2.46 -33.55
CA GLU A 339 35.58 -1.19 -33.11
C GLU A 339 34.62 -0.26 -32.35
N LYS A 340 33.30 -0.37 -32.58
CA LYS A 340 32.24 0.38 -31.87
C LYS A 340 31.02 -0.51 -31.57
N PRO A 341 31.01 -1.23 -30.43
CA PRO A 341 29.88 -2.07 -30.04
C PRO A 341 28.67 -1.25 -29.63
N LEU A 342 27.46 -1.74 -29.94
CA LEU A 342 26.20 -1.18 -29.44
C LEU A 342 26.21 -1.13 -27.91
N THR A 343 25.89 0.02 -27.34
CA THR A 343 25.85 0.24 -25.90
C THR A 343 24.42 0.34 -25.39
N ILE A 344 24.01 -0.62 -24.56
CA ILE A 344 22.72 -0.62 -23.88
C ILE A 344 22.86 -0.16 -22.43
N GLY A 345 22.10 0.86 -22.05
CA GLY A 345 21.91 1.31 -20.69
C GLY A 345 20.84 0.49 -19.95
N ILE A 346 21.17 -0.10 -18.79
CA ILE A 346 20.21 -0.77 -17.90
C ILE A 346 20.12 0.01 -16.58
N PRO A 347 18.93 0.58 -16.24
CA PRO A 347 18.76 1.31 -15.00
C PRO A 347 18.74 0.34 -13.80
N ARG A 348 19.38 0.71 -12.68
CA ARG A 348 19.42 -0.11 -11.45
C ARG A 348 18.15 0.07 -10.61
N VAL A 349 17.02 -0.42 -11.12
CA VAL A 349 15.69 -0.10 -10.57
C VAL A 349 14.78 -1.31 -10.46
N LEU A 350 13.84 -1.28 -9.51
CA LEU A 350 12.68 -2.19 -9.45
C LEU A 350 13.06 -3.67 -9.64
N GLY A 351 12.52 -4.34 -10.67
CA GLY A 351 12.77 -5.75 -10.98
C GLY A 351 14.21 -6.07 -11.42
N MET A 352 15.04 -5.08 -11.75
CA MET A 352 16.44 -5.32 -12.15
C MET A 352 17.28 -5.88 -11.01
N PHE A 353 16.89 -5.68 -9.75
CA PHE A 353 17.52 -6.34 -8.60
C PHE A 353 17.30 -7.86 -8.58
N GLU A 354 16.36 -8.37 -9.38
CA GLU A 354 16.05 -9.79 -9.53
C GLU A 354 16.62 -10.37 -10.84
N ASP A 355 16.55 -9.60 -11.93
CA ASP A 355 16.81 -10.13 -13.28
C ASP A 355 18.11 -9.65 -13.94
N TYR A 356 18.87 -8.74 -13.33
CA TYR A 356 20.03 -8.14 -13.98
C TYR A 356 21.06 -9.16 -14.47
N GLN A 357 21.34 -10.22 -13.70
CA GLN A 357 22.32 -11.25 -14.10
C GLN A 357 21.91 -11.97 -15.39
N PHE A 358 20.60 -12.16 -15.62
CA PHE A 358 20.08 -12.67 -16.88
C PHE A 358 20.38 -11.70 -18.02
N TRP A 359 19.98 -10.44 -17.87
CA TRP A 359 20.12 -9.42 -18.91
C TRP A 359 21.57 -9.12 -19.26
N TYR A 360 22.42 -8.96 -18.23
CA TYR A 360 23.85 -8.72 -18.41
C TYR A 360 24.51 -9.86 -19.19
N THR A 361 24.24 -11.11 -18.83
CA THR A 361 24.82 -12.28 -19.49
C THR A 361 24.35 -12.39 -20.94
N LEU A 362 23.05 -12.23 -21.18
CA LEU A 362 22.47 -12.31 -22.52
C LEU A 362 23.09 -11.26 -23.46
N PHE A 363 23.12 -9.99 -23.05
CA PHE A 363 23.62 -8.91 -23.90
C PHE A 363 25.14 -9.00 -24.12
N THR A 364 25.90 -9.29 -23.06
CA THR A 364 27.37 -9.41 -23.17
C THR A 364 27.74 -10.52 -24.16
N LEU A 365 27.11 -11.70 -24.07
CA LEU A 365 27.39 -12.81 -24.99
C LEU A 365 26.87 -12.58 -26.41
N CYS A 366 25.88 -11.71 -26.59
CA CYS A 366 25.45 -11.25 -27.91
C CYS A 366 26.33 -10.11 -28.47
N GLY A 367 27.45 -9.77 -27.82
CA GLY A 367 28.39 -8.73 -28.27
C GLY A 367 27.97 -7.30 -27.96
N ILE A 368 26.96 -7.09 -27.09
CA ILE A 368 26.45 -5.77 -26.71
C ILE A 368 27.15 -5.30 -25.43
N LYS A 369 27.57 -4.03 -25.41
CA LYS A 369 28.14 -3.40 -24.23
C LYS A 369 27.04 -2.98 -23.25
N VAL A 370 27.08 -3.50 -22.03
CA VAL A 370 26.12 -3.14 -20.98
C VAL A 370 26.67 -2.05 -20.06
N VAL A 371 25.94 -0.94 -19.95
CA VAL A 371 26.22 0.17 -19.03
C VAL A 371 25.08 0.25 -18.02
N THR A 372 25.40 0.42 -16.74
CA THR A 372 24.40 0.61 -15.69
C THR A 372 24.44 2.01 -15.12
N SER A 373 23.31 2.48 -14.61
CA SER A 373 23.29 3.65 -13.73
C SER A 373 24.04 3.35 -12.42
N PRO A 374 24.56 4.35 -11.66
CA PRO A 374 25.27 4.08 -10.41
C PRO A 374 24.30 3.65 -9.29
N ARG A 375 24.84 3.44 -8.07
CA ARG A 375 24.01 3.23 -6.87
C ARG A 375 23.10 4.46 -6.66
N SER A 376 21.90 4.22 -6.14
CA SER A 376 20.92 5.30 -5.92
C SER A 376 21.45 6.33 -4.92
N SER A 377 21.16 7.61 -5.18
CA SER A 377 21.48 8.72 -4.27
C SER A 377 20.35 9.76 -4.27
N PHE A 378 20.24 10.55 -3.19
CA PHE A 378 19.27 11.65 -3.13
C PHE A 378 19.50 12.69 -4.24
N LYS A 379 20.76 13.00 -4.58
CA LYS A 379 21.08 13.89 -5.71
C LYS A 379 20.49 13.38 -7.03
N MET A 380 20.51 12.07 -7.25
CA MET A 380 19.90 11.44 -8.41
C MET A 380 18.36 11.51 -8.37
N TYR A 381 17.77 11.24 -7.20
CA TYR A 381 16.33 11.40 -6.99
C TYR A 381 15.86 12.82 -7.31
N GLU A 382 16.54 13.83 -6.75
CA GLU A 382 16.25 15.26 -6.92
C GLU A 382 16.24 15.67 -8.39
N LYS A 383 17.21 15.16 -9.16
CA LYS A 383 17.30 15.40 -10.60
C LYS A 383 16.09 14.90 -11.39
N GLY A 384 15.42 13.85 -10.90
CA GLY A 384 14.24 13.25 -11.53
C GLY A 384 12.90 13.81 -11.03
N LEU A 385 12.89 14.67 -10.02
CA LEU A 385 11.66 15.08 -9.31
C LEU A 385 10.60 15.69 -10.24
N ASN A 386 11.02 16.56 -11.17
CA ASN A 386 10.13 17.32 -12.05
C ASN A 386 9.45 16.49 -13.16
N THR A 387 9.79 15.21 -13.30
CA THR A 387 9.17 14.28 -14.25
C THR A 387 8.29 13.23 -13.58
N ILE A 388 8.21 13.22 -12.25
CA ILE A 388 7.31 12.32 -11.52
C ILE A 388 5.87 12.80 -11.69
N MET A 389 4.99 11.92 -12.18
CA MET A 389 3.61 12.27 -12.51
C MET A 389 2.63 12.11 -11.34
N ALA A 390 2.95 11.27 -10.35
CA ALA A 390 2.08 10.95 -9.24
C ALA A 390 2.83 10.98 -7.91
N ASP A 391 2.43 11.86 -6.99
CA ASP A 391 3.12 12.04 -5.70
C ASP A 391 2.98 10.84 -4.76
N ASN A 392 1.86 10.12 -4.86
CA ASN A 392 1.55 8.95 -4.05
C ASN A 392 2.10 7.63 -4.61
N ILE A 393 2.90 7.67 -5.68
CA ILE A 393 3.61 6.50 -6.17
C ILE A 393 4.75 6.11 -5.22
N CYS A 394 5.13 4.82 -5.19
CA CYS A 394 6.20 4.35 -4.32
C CYS A 394 7.56 4.99 -4.67
N PHE A 395 8.37 5.25 -3.65
CA PHE A 395 9.71 5.84 -3.79
C PHE A 395 10.63 5.11 -4.81
N PRO A 396 10.67 3.76 -4.88
CA PRO A 396 11.41 3.05 -5.92
C PRO A 396 11.05 3.46 -7.36
N ALA A 397 9.77 3.76 -7.63
CA ALA A 397 9.32 4.19 -8.95
C ALA A 397 9.71 5.64 -9.24
N LYS A 398 9.71 6.50 -8.22
CA LYS A 398 10.21 7.87 -8.33
C LYS A 398 11.70 7.89 -8.71
N LEU A 399 12.51 7.03 -8.09
CA LEU A 399 13.95 6.92 -8.35
C LEU A 399 14.28 6.56 -9.81
N VAL A 400 13.40 5.83 -10.50
CA VAL A 400 13.63 5.44 -11.90
C VAL A 400 13.97 6.64 -12.77
N HIS A 401 13.31 7.78 -12.56
CA HIS A 401 13.52 8.99 -13.35
C HIS A 401 14.97 9.48 -13.27
N GLY A 402 15.54 9.50 -12.07
CA GLY A 402 16.94 9.86 -11.85
C GLY A 402 17.92 8.88 -12.52
N HIS A 403 17.64 7.57 -12.46
CA HIS A 403 18.45 6.56 -13.15
C HIS A 403 18.40 6.70 -14.68
N ILE A 404 17.25 7.05 -15.25
CA ILE A 404 17.10 7.29 -16.69
C ILE A 404 17.92 8.52 -17.10
N PHE A 405 17.84 9.61 -16.35
CA PHE A 405 18.63 10.82 -16.64
C PHE A 405 20.14 10.58 -16.57
N ASP A 406 20.63 9.73 -15.65
CA ASP A 406 22.05 9.34 -15.61
C ASP A 406 22.47 8.56 -16.87
N LEU A 407 21.64 7.62 -17.34
CA LEU A 407 21.92 6.88 -18.57
C LEU A 407 21.92 7.79 -19.81
N MET A 408 21.03 8.80 -19.85
CA MET A 408 21.03 9.81 -20.90
C MET A 408 22.31 10.64 -20.91
N GLU A 409 22.79 11.06 -19.74
CA GLU A 409 24.08 11.80 -19.61
C GLU A 409 25.29 10.96 -20.02
N LYS A 410 25.24 9.65 -19.77
CA LYS A 410 26.24 8.69 -20.26
C LYS A 410 26.19 8.46 -21.76
N LYS A 411 25.20 9.01 -22.47
CA LYS A 411 25.02 8.89 -23.92
C LYS A 411 25.06 7.44 -24.39
N VAL A 412 24.35 6.56 -23.70
CA VAL A 412 24.12 5.19 -24.17
C VAL A 412 23.33 5.22 -25.47
N ASP A 413 23.53 4.23 -26.35
CA ASP A 413 22.83 4.20 -27.64
C ASP A 413 21.34 3.90 -27.45
N ARG A 414 21.00 3.05 -26.48
CA ARG A 414 19.62 2.66 -26.16
C ARG A 414 19.48 2.41 -24.66
N ILE A 415 18.29 2.63 -24.11
CA ILE A 415 17.97 2.24 -22.72
C ILE A 415 17.09 0.99 -22.77
N PHE A 416 17.52 -0.09 -22.13
CA PHE A 416 16.72 -1.30 -21.99
C PHE A 416 15.94 -1.29 -20.68
N TYR A 417 14.62 -1.21 -20.80
CA TYR A 417 13.70 -1.28 -19.68
C TYR A 417 12.46 -2.13 -20.06
N PRO A 418 12.53 -3.47 -19.89
CA PRO A 418 11.57 -4.42 -20.41
C PRO A 418 10.25 -4.38 -19.66
N TYR A 419 9.20 -4.84 -20.33
CA TYR A 419 7.85 -4.99 -19.80
C TYR A 419 7.67 -6.41 -19.24
N VAL A 420 8.19 -6.67 -18.03
CA VAL A 420 8.17 -8.02 -17.40
C VAL A 420 6.83 -8.27 -16.71
N ILE A 421 5.95 -9.04 -17.36
CA ILE A 421 4.59 -9.31 -16.85
C ILE A 421 4.61 -10.43 -15.81
N TYR A 422 5.28 -11.52 -16.13
CA TYR A 422 5.33 -12.72 -15.30
C TYR A 422 6.78 -13.05 -14.94
N GLU A 423 6.98 -13.32 -13.66
CA GLU A 423 8.20 -13.90 -13.13
C GLU A 423 8.21 -15.43 -13.26
N LYS A 424 9.39 -16.00 -13.03
CA LYS A 424 9.55 -17.44 -12.81
C LYS A 424 8.75 -17.85 -11.57
N ARG A 425 8.15 -19.05 -11.64
CA ARG A 425 7.40 -19.65 -10.54
C ARG A 425 8.36 -20.20 -9.49
N ASP A 426 8.22 -19.73 -8.25
CA ASP A 426 9.04 -20.13 -7.11
C ASP A 426 8.39 -21.27 -6.28
N GLY A 427 7.05 -21.34 -6.25
CA GLY A 427 6.25 -22.32 -5.48
C GLY A 427 5.37 -23.21 -6.36
N LYS A 428 4.90 -24.36 -5.85
CA LYS A 428 4.11 -25.32 -6.65
C LYS A 428 2.64 -24.91 -6.78
N ASN A 429 2.08 -24.21 -5.78
CA ASN A 429 0.65 -23.91 -5.67
C ASN A 429 0.29 -22.45 -6.02
N GLU A 430 1.19 -21.70 -6.65
CA GLU A 430 0.94 -20.32 -7.06
C GLU A 430 -0.07 -20.24 -8.23
N ASN A 431 -1.20 -19.55 -8.04
CA ASN A 431 -2.16 -19.28 -9.12
C ASN A 431 -1.49 -18.48 -10.25
N ASN A 432 -0.67 -17.47 -9.90
CA ASN A 432 0.08 -16.69 -10.88
C ASN A 432 1.38 -16.09 -10.31
N THR A 433 2.22 -15.58 -11.21
CA THR A 433 3.55 -15.01 -10.92
C THR A 433 3.68 -13.58 -11.44
N PHE A 434 2.61 -12.81 -11.38
CA PHE A 434 2.61 -11.46 -11.90
C PHE A 434 3.60 -10.56 -11.16
N ASN A 435 4.25 -9.67 -11.89
CA ASN A 435 4.79 -8.44 -11.33
C ASN A 435 3.65 -7.44 -11.09
N CYS A 436 3.82 -6.53 -10.12
CA CYS A 436 2.85 -5.46 -9.94
C CYS A 436 2.88 -4.50 -11.14
N PRO A 437 1.80 -3.74 -11.42
CA PRO A 437 1.73 -2.83 -12.57
C PRO A 437 2.90 -1.85 -12.68
N ILE A 438 3.44 -1.38 -11.55
CA ILE A 438 4.61 -0.50 -11.52
C ILE A 438 5.87 -1.25 -11.99
N VAL A 439 6.16 -2.44 -11.45
CA VAL A 439 7.33 -3.22 -11.88
C VAL A 439 7.21 -3.64 -13.34
N ALA A 440 6.00 -3.98 -13.79
CA ALA A 440 5.75 -4.46 -15.14
C ALA A 440 5.77 -3.34 -16.20
N GLY A 441 5.14 -2.20 -15.96
CA GLY A 441 4.80 -1.23 -17.02
C GLY A 441 5.35 0.17 -16.89
N TYR A 442 6.22 0.47 -15.92
CA TYR A 442 6.68 1.84 -15.68
C TYR A 442 7.55 2.42 -16.82
N SER A 443 8.03 1.58 -17.74
CA SER A 443 8.71 2.05 -18.95
C SER A 443 7.83 2.96 -19.82
N ASP A 444 6.52 2.75 -19.85
CA ASP A 444 5.58 3.64 -20.58
C ASP A 444 5.46 5.01 -19.91
N VAL A 445 5.56 5.08 -18.58
CA VAL A 445 5.62 6.34 -17.85
C VAL A 445 6.91 7.09 -18.20
N ILE A 446 8.05 6.40 -18.30
CA ILE A 446 9.31 7.02 -18.69
C ILE A 446 9.24 7.57 -20.12
N LYS A 447 8.66 6.82 -21.06
CA LYS A 447 8.44 7.27 -22.44
C LYS A 447 7.52 8.48 -22.51
N SER A 448 6.50 8.59 -21.65
CA SER A 448 5.60 9.73 -21.64
C SER A 448 6.13 10.95 -20.87
N ALA A 449 6.78 10.73 -19.73
CA ALA A 449 7.13 11.79 -18.79
C ALA A 449 8.49 12.41 -19.10
N ILE A 450 9.49 11.57 -19.40
CA ILE A 450 10.85 12.01 -19.75
C ILE A 450 10.98 12.16 -21.27
N ASP A 451 10.52 11.15 -22.01
CA ASP A 451 10.70 10.98 -23.46
C ASP A 451 12.18 11.07 -23.91
N PRO A 452 13.05 10.10 -23.52
CA PRO A 452 14.46 10.11 -23.91
C PRO A 452 14.69 10.03 -25.43
N ALA A 453 13.74 9.43 -26.15
CA ALA A 453 13.83 9.27 -27.59
C ALA A 453 13.70 10.64 -28.29
N GLU A 454 12.68 11.42 -27.94
CA GLU A 454 12.50 12.77 -28.51
C GLU A 454 13.57 13.75 -28.01
N LYS A 455 13.91 13.74 -26.72
CA LYS A 455 14.80 14.75 -26.12
C LYS A 455 16.29 14.51 -26.31
N SER A 456 16.72 13.28 -26.52
CA SER A 456 18.15 12.94 -26.57
C SER A 456 18.50 11.91 -27.64
N ASN A 457 17.54 11.54 -28.50
CA ASN A 457 17.73 10.51 -29.52
C ASN A 457 18.14 9.14 -28.94
N ILE A 458 17.71 8.84 -27.71
CA ILE A 458 18.00 7.57 -27.01
C ILE A 458 16.69 6.78 -26.89
N PRO A 459 16.44 5.76 -27.72
CA PRO A 459 15.24 4.95 -27.62
C PRO A 459 15.19 4.16 -26.31
N VAL A 460 13.98 4.04 -25.75
CA VAL A 460 13.70 3.19 -24.59
C VAL A 460 13.07 1.89 -25.07
N ASP A 461 13.85 0.82 -25.06
CA ASP A 461 13.45 -0.52 -25.47
C ASP A 461 12.65 -1.19 -24.34
N SER A 462 11.42 -1.58 -24.63
CA SER A 462 10.55 -2.25 -23.65
C SER A 462 9.92 -3.50 -24.25
N PRO A 463 10.73 -4.51 -24.61
CA PRO A 463 10.17 -5.76 -25.10
C PRO A 463 9.28 -6.38 -24.02
N ILE A 464 8.26 -7.10 -24.47
CA ILE A 464 7.27 -7.74 -23.61
C ILE A 464 7.82 -9.11 -23.18
N ILE A 465 7.98 -9.28 -21.87
CA ILE A 465 8.72 -10.41 -21.28
C ILE A 465 7.85 -11.21 -20.31
N SER A 466 8.01 -12.53 -20.38
CA SER A 466 7.44 -13.50 -19.45
C SER A 466 8.47 -14.57 -19.13
N PHE A 467 8.87 -14.68 -17.87
CA PHE A 467 9.74 -15.75 -17.36
C PHE A 467 8.96 -17.03 -17.01
N LYS A 468 7.64 -17.04 -17.21
CA LYS A 468 6.77 -18.19 -16.91
C LYS A 468 6.98 -19.38 -17.86
N ASP A 469 7.37 -19.13 -19.10
CA ASP A 469 7.62 -20.17 -20.12
C ASP A 469 8.89 -19.84 -20.92
N GLU A 470 9.97 -20.57 -20.66
CA GLU A 470 11.28 -20.35 -21.28
C GLU A 470 11.25 -20.45 -22.82
N LYS A 471 10.38 -21.29 -23.39
CA LYS A 471 10.29 -21.43 -24.86
C LYS A 471 9.71 -20.18 -25.49
N LEU A 472 8.71 -19.59 -24.83
CA LEU A 472 8.11 -18.33 -25.26
C LEU A 472 9.06 -17.14 -25.03
N LEU A 473 9.74 -17.12 -23.88
CA LEU A 473 10.78 -16.14 -23.57
C LEU A 473 11.88 -16.13 -24.65
N LYS A 474 12.39 -17.30 -25.02
CA LYS A 474 13.39 -17.45 -26.07
C LYS A 474 12.92 -16.88 -27.41
N LYS A 475 11.65 -17.08 -27.78
CA LYS A 475 11.08 -16.52 -29.02
C LYS A 475 10.97 -14.99 -28.97
N ALA A 476 10.49 -14.44 -27.85
CA ALA A 476 10.36 -13.00 -27.66
C ALA A 476 11.74 -12.31 -27.76
N LEU A 477 12.75 -12.84 -27.05
CA LEU A 477 14.11 -12.30 -27.05
C LEU A 477 14.81 -12.48 -28.38
N LYS A 478 14.59 -13.59 -29.09
CA LYS A 478 15.09 -13.78 -30.46
C LYS A 478 14.58 -12.68 -31.38
N SER A 479 13.29 -12.35 -31.30
CA SER A 479 12.67 -11.31 -32.12
C SER A 479 13.29 -9.95 -31.82
N TYR A 480 13.38 -9.58 -30.54
CA TYR A 480 13.96 -8.31 -30.10
C TYR A 480 15.44 -8.16 -30.48
N LEU A 481 16.27 -9.17 -30.19
CA LEU A 481 17.70 -9.10 -30.52
C LEU A 481 17.95 -9.07 -32.03
N LYS A 482 17.15 -9.77 -32.82
CA LYS A 482 17.22 -9.72 -34.28
C LYS A 482 16.89 -8.32 -34.81
N GLU A 483 15.92 -7.65 -34.19
CA GLU A 483 15.54 -6.27 -34.55
C GLU A 483 16.67 -5.28 -34.27
N ILE A 484 17.28 -5.33 -33.08
CA ILE A 484 18.30 -4.33 -32.71
C ILE A 484 19.69 -4.61 -33.27
N LEU A 485 20.07 -5.88 -33.50
CA LEU A 485 21.39 -6.24 -34.02
C LEU A 485 21.42 -6.34 -35.55
N GLY A 486 20.26 -6.48 -36.20
CA GLY A 486 20.16 -6.57 -37.66
C GLY A 486 21.08 -7.65 -38.25
N LYS A 487 22.00 -7.24 -39.13
CA LYS A 487 22.95 -8.14 -39.79
C LYS A 487 23.97 -8.77 -38.83
N SER A 488 24.22 -8.16 -37.68
CA SER A 488 25.15 -8.67 -36.66
C SER A 488 24.52 -9.77 -35.79
N PHE A 489 23.23 -10.07 -35.98
CA PHE A 489 22.55 -11.12 -35.22
C PHE A 489 22.98 -12.53 -35.69
N SER A 490 23.54 -13.32 -34.77
CA SER A 490 23.85 -14.74 -34.97
C SER A 490 22.90 -15.62 -34.16
N GLU A 491 22.18 -16.51 -34.83
CA GLU A 491 21.26 -17.43 -34.16
C GLU A 491 21.99 -18.44 -33.26
N LYS A 492 23.21 -18.85 -33.63
CA LYS A 492 24.05 -19.74 -32.81
C LYS A 492 24.44 -19.04 -31.51
N THR A 493 25.01 -17.83 -31.63
CA THR A 493 25.44 -17.01 -30.49
C THR A 493 24.26 -16.71 -29.56
N PHE A 494 23.09 -16.34 -30.11
CA PHE A 494 21.90 -16.12 -29.30
C PHE A 494 21.45 -17.37 -28.51
N LYS A 495 21.50 -18.56 -29.12
CA LYS A 495 21.10 -19.80 -28.44
C LYS A 495 22.01 -20.12 -27.26
N GLU A 496 23.32 -19.96 -27.45
CA GLU A 496 24.34 -20.15 -26.40
C GLU A 496 24.17 -19.09 -25.30
N ALA A 497 24.03 -17.82 -25.69
CA ALA A 497 23.82 -16.70 -24.77
C ALA A 497 22.54 -16.85 -23.93
N PHE A 498 21.45 -17.34 -24.53
CA PHE A 498 20.19 -17.56 -23.84
C PHE A 498 20.30 -18.64 -22.76
N VAL A 499 20.95 -19.76 -23.05
CA VAL A 499 21.17 -20.83 -22.06
C VAL A 499 22.03 -20.31 -20.91
N ALA A 500 23.15 -19.66 -21.23
CA ALA A 500 24.03 -19.08 -20.22
C ALA A 500 23.32 -18.01 -19.37
N ALA A 501 22.40 -17.23 -19.94
CA ALA A 501 21.62 -16.24 -19.20
C ALA A 501 20.64 -16.89 -18.22
N ILE A 502 19.96 -17.97 -18.61
CA ILE A 502 19.10 -18.76 -17.70
C ILE A 502 19.94 -19.35 -16.57
N ASP A 503 21.10 -19.93 -16.88
CA ASP A 503 22.01 -20.50 -15.88
C ASP A 503 22.54 -19.42 -14.93
N ALA A 504 22.86 -18.22 -15.43
CA ALA A 504 23.29 -17.09 -14.60
C ALA A 504 22.20 -16.66 -13.62
N LYS A 505 20.93 -16.60 -14.06
CA LYS A 505 19.78 -16.31 -13.18
C LYS A 505 19.59 -17.39 -12.12
N ASN A 506 19.58 -18.66 -12.52
CA ASN A 506 19.43 -19.78 -11.59
C ASN A 506 20.59 -19.84 -10.58
N THR A 507 21.82 -19.59 -11.02
CA THR A 507 23.01 -19.53 -10.16
C THR A 507 22.90 -18.41 -9.14
N PHE A 508 22.46 -17.22 -9.56
CA PHE A 508 22.20 -16.09 -8.66
C PHE A 508 21.16 -16.45 -7.61
N GLU A 509 20.02 -17.00 -8.00
CA GLU A 509 18.93 -17.41 -7.11
C GLU A 509 19.39 -18.48 -6.09
N ASN A 510 20.08 -19.51 -6.56
CA ASN A 510 20.58 -20.61 -5.72
C ASN A 510 21.66 -20.13 -4.73
N THR A 511 22.60 -19.29 -5.20
CA THR A 511 23.65 -18.72 -4.33
C THR A 511 23.05 -17.93 -3.17
N LEU A 512 21.97 -17.17 -3.43
CA LEU A 512 21.28 -16.42 -2.38
C LEU A 512 20.59 -17.37 -1.38
N ALA A 513 19.86 -18.38 -1.88
CA ALA A 513 19.17 -19.33 -1.03
C ALA A 513 20.16 -20.11 -0.14
N GLU A 514 21.25 -20.62 -0.71
CA GLU A 514 22.32 -21.31 0.03
C GLU A 514 22.96 -20.43 1.09
N LYS A 515 23.29 -19.17 0.74
CA LYS A 515 23.89 -18.24 1.69
C LYS A 515 22.97 -17.91 2.85
N ALA A 516 21.67 -17.76 2.59
CA ALA A 516 20.68 -17.55 3.64
C ALA A 516 20.57 -18.78 4.57
N GLN A 517 20.50 -19.99 4.01
CA GLN A 517 20.46 -21.23 4.80
C GLN A 517 21.72 -21.42 5.66
N GLN A 518 22.91 -21.16 5.10
CA GLN A 518 24.16 -21.19 5.86
C GLN A 518 24.15 -20.19 7.03
N THR A 519 23.56 -19.01 6.83
CA THR A 519 23.46 -17.98 7.86
C THR A 519 22.52 -18.43 8.98
N LEU A 520 21.36 -19.01 8.64
CA LEU A 520 20.42 -19.58 9.61
C LEU A 520 21.05 -20.69 10.45
N GLN A 521 21.78 -21.61 9.82
CA GLN A 521 22.46 -22.71 10.52
C GLN A 521 23.53 -22.19 11.49
N LYS A 522 24.36 -21.23 11.06
CA LYS A 522 25.39 -20.61 11.91
C LYS A 522 24.78 -19.83 13.07
N ALA A 523 23.69 -19.12 12.84
CA ALA A 523 23.02 -18.38 13.90
C ALA A 523 22.41 -19.33 14.94
N LYS A 524 21.80 -20.43 14.50
CA LYS A 524 21.29 -21.49 15.37
C LYS A 524 22.37 -22.12 16.25
N GLN A 525 23.53 -22.44 15.68
CA GLN A 525 24.67 -23.01 16.41
C GLN A 525 25.21 -22.08 17.51
N ASN A 526 25.11 -20.76 17.30
CA ASN A 526 25.66 -19.75 18.20
C ASN A 526 24.59 -19.04 19.05
N ASP A 527 23.34 -19.53 19.05
CA ASP A 527 22.15 -18.90 19.65
C ASP A 527 22.00 -17.39 19.31
N ARG A 528 22.37 -17.02 18.08
CA ARG A 528 22.27 -15.63 17.60
C ARG A 528 20.86 -15.33 17.11
N MET A 529 20.42 -14.10 17.37
CA MET A 529 19.17 -13.58 16.84
C MET A 529 19.28 -13.38 15.32
N VAL A 530 18.31 -13.90 14.58
CA VAL A 530 18.13 -13.65 13.16
C VAL A 530 16.88 -12.83 12.92
N ILE A 531 16.99 -11.80 12.09
CA ILE A 531 15.82 -11.13 11.50
C ILE A 531 15.71 -11.50 10.02
N LEU A 532 14.59 -12.10 9.64
CA LEU A 532 14.16 -12.18 8.25
C LEU A 532 13.54 -10.83 7.88
N LEU A 533 14.30 -10.03 7.12
CA LEU A 533 13.88 -8.74 6.60
C LEU A 533 13.21 -8.95 5.24
N ALA A 534 11.90 -9.16 5.25
CA ALA A 534 11.10 -9.42 4.06
C ALA A 534 10.84 -8.12 3.30
N GLY A 535 11.06 -8.15 1.98
CA GLY A 535 10.84 -7.00 1.13
C GLY A 535 10.56 -7.36 -0.32
N ARG A 536 10.75 -6.37 -1.19
CA ARG A 536 10.79 -6.56 -2.64
C ARG A 536 12.23 -6.52 -3.11
N PRO A 537 12.55 -7.01 -4.33
CA PRO A 537 13.94 -7.01 -4.81
C PRO A 537 14.61 -5.63 -4.74
N TYR A 538 13.87 -4.55 -5.01
CA TYR A 538 14.36 -3.18 -4.91
C TYR A 538 14.60 -2.66 -3.49
N HIS A 539 14.10 -3.33 -2.43
CA HIS A 539 14.46 -3.00 -1.05
C HIS A 539 15.91 -3.41 -0.72
N ASN A 540 16.65 -4.03 -1.63
CA ASN A 540 18.09 -4.24 -1.48
C ASN A 540 18.91 -2.99 -1.81
N ASP A 541 18.30 -1.96 -2.41
CA ASP A 541 18.95 -0.66 -2.52
C ASP A 541 19.02 0.03 -1.15
N PRO A 542 20.22 0.37 -0.62
CA PRO A 542 20.35 0.99 0.69
C PRO A 542 19.63 2.34 0.82
N LEU A 543 19.42 3.06 -0.29
CA LEU A 543 18.65 4.32 -0.28
C LEU A 543 17.17 4.04 -0.04
N ILE A 544 16.60 3.09 -0.80
CA ILE A 544 15.18 2.71 -0.69
C ILE A 544 14.91 2.06 0.66
N GLN A 545 15.84 1.25 1.16
CA GLN A 545 15.72 0.55 2.44
C GLN A 545 15.97 1.46 3.65
N HIS A 546 16.47 2.69 3.44
CA HIS A 546 16.97 3.57 4.50
C HIS A 546 18.02 2.91 5.40
N LYS A 547 18.82 1.99 4.83
CA LYS A 547 19.86 1.23 5.54
C LYS A 547 19.38 0.45 6.77
N VAL A 548 18.11 0.02 6.76
CA VAL A 548 17.52 -0.76 7.87
C VAL A 548 18.33 -2.03 8.16
N SER A 549 18.78 -2.74 7.13
CA SER A 549 19.58 -3.95 7.32
C SER A 549 20.94 -3.65 7.98
N GLU A 550 21.63 -2.58 7.57
CA GLU A 550 22.87 -2.16 8.22
C GLU A 550 22.65 -1.77 9.69
N ILE A 551 21.56 -1.06 9.99
CA ILE A 551 21.20 -0.72 11.36
C ILE A 551 20.99 -2.00 12.20
N MET A 552 20.24 -2.98 11.70
CA MET A 552 20.04 -4.26 12.39
C MET A 552 21.37 -4.99 12.63
N THR A 553 22.22 -5.09 11.61
CA THR A 553 23.53 -5.74 11.76
C THR A 553 24.47 -5.02 12.72
N SER A 554 24.31 -3.69 12.90
CA SER A 554 25.05 -2.93 13.92
C SER A 554 24.65 -3.28 15.36
N PHE A 555 23.47 -3.89 15.54
CA PHE A 555 23.05 -4.44 16.84
C PHE A 555 23.47 -5.90 17.04
N GLY A 556 24.36 -6.45 16.19
CA GLY A 556 24.82 -7.84 16.27
C GLY A 556 23.82 -8.86 15.72
N ILE A 557 22.80 -8.43 14.98
CA ILE A 557 21.74 -9.30 14.47
C ILE A 557 22.09 -9.76 13.07
N ASP A 558 21.95 -11.07 12.81
CA ASP A 558 22.10 -11.60 11.45
C ASP A 558 20.81 -11.32 10.66
N VAL A 559 20.95 -10.75 9.47
CA VAL A 559 19.81 -10.38 8.61
C VAL A 559 19.79 -11.30 7.39
N VAL A 560 18.66 -11.98 7.18
CA VAL A 560 18.35 -12.76 5.96
C VAL A 560 17.18 -12.15 5.20
N THR A 561 17.02 -12.43 3.91
CA THR A 561 15.92 -11.93 3.07
C THR A 561 14.89 -13.01 2.77
N GLU A 562 13.78 -12.65 2.13
CA GLU A 562 12.74 -13.59 1.69
C GLU A 562 13.23 -14.66 0.69
N ASP A 563 14.41 -14.50 0.09
CA ASP A 563 15.02 -15.48 -0.82
C ASP A 563 15.26 -16.84 -0.16
N VAL A 564 15.33 -16.89 1.18
CA VAL A 564 15.43 -18.14 1.94
C VAL A 564 14.22 -19.07 1.72
N ALA A 565 13.09 -18.51 1.29
CA ALA A 565 11.84 -19.22 1.04
C ALA A 565 11.66 -19.70 -0.41
N ARG A 566 12.71 -19.63 -1.24
CA ARG A 566 12.69 -20.21 -2.59
C ARG A 566 12.67 -21.73 -2.51
N GLY A 567 11.76 -22.36 -3.25
CA GLY A 567 11.60 -23.81 -3.26
C GLY A 567 11.05 -24.42 -1.97
N VAL A 568 10.68 -23.59 -0.98
CA VAL A 568 9.98 -24.05 0.24
C VAL A 568 8.55 -24.45 -0.14
N ASP A 569 8.08 -25.56 0.45
CA ASP A 569 6.75 -26.09 0.19
C ASP A 569 5.64 -25.09 0.54
N ASP A 570 4.66 -24.98 -0.37
CA ASP A 570 3.52 -24.08 -0.28
C ASP A 570 2.17 -24.82 -0.33
N SER A 571 2.18 -26.13 -0.06
CA SER A 571 0.98 -26.98 -0.03
C SER A 571 -0.09 -26.55 0.98
N ASN A 572 0.33 -25.94 2.10
CA ASN A 572 -0.58 -25.45 3.12
C ASN A 572 -1.38 -24.22 2.59
N LYS A 573 -2.71 -24.33 2.57
CA LYS A 573 -3.67 -23.32 2.10
C LYS A 573 -4.28 -22.45 3.22
N GLU A 574 -3.70 -22.43 4.42
CA GLU A 574 -4.14 -21.61 5.57
C GLU A 574 -3.85 -20.11 5.34
N THR A 575 -4.33 -19.55 4.23
CA THR A 575 -4.23 -18.14 3.87
C THR A 575 -5.48 -17.70 3.12
N HIS A 576 -5.96 -16.48 3.34
CA HIS A 576 -7.10 -15.94 2.60
C HIS A 576 -6.71 -15.38 1.23
N ILE A 577 -5.48 -14.89 1.10
CA ILE A 577 -4.98 -14.22 -0.11
C ILE A 577 -4.82 -15.22 -1.25
N ILE A 578 -5.15 -14.74 -2.44
CA ILE A 578 -4.89 -15.44 -3.70
C ILE A 578 -3.46 -15.15 -4.15
N PRO A 579 -2.60 -16.19 -4.26
CA PRO A 579 -1.19 -16.05 -4.62
C PRO A 579 -1.03 -15.74 -6.11
N GLN A 580 -1.09 -14.45 -6.47
CA GLN A 580 -0.99 -13.98 -7.85
C GLN A 580 0.27 -13.16 -8.16
N TRP A 581 0.92 -12.57 -7.16
CA TRP A 581 2.10 -11.72 -7.36
C TRP A 581 3.36 -12.41 -6.87
N SER A 582 4.37 -12.55 -7.72
CA SER A 582 5.56 -13.39 -7.46
C SER A 582 6.24 -13.04 -6.11
N TYR A 583 6.59 -11.77 -5.92
CA TYR A 583 7.28 -11.36 -4.69
C TYR A 583 6.40 -11.44 -3.44
N VAL A 584 5.08 -11.29 -3.57
CA VAL A 584 4.13 -11.49 -2.46
C VAL A 584 4.09 -12.96 -2.06
N ASN A 585 3.98 -13.85 -3.05
CA ASN A 585 3.95 -15.29 -2.81
C ASN A 585 5.19 -15.74 -2.02
N ARG A 586 6.36 -15.18 -2.37
CA ARG A 586 7.62 -15.43 -1.65
C ARG A 586 7.60 -14.91 -0.22
N ILE A 587 7.08 -13.71 0.03
CA ILE A 587 6.95 -13.14 1.39
C ILE A 587 6.02 -14.01 2.25
N ILE A 588 4.89 -14.48 1.71
CA ILE A 588 3.96 -15.35 2.44
C ILE A 588 4.63 -16.68 2.83
N ARG A 589 5.39 -17.30 1.91
CA ARG A 589 6.19 -18.50 2.23
C ARG A 589 7.23 -18.22 3.31
N ALA A 590 7.96 -17.10 3.21
CA ALA A 590 8.95 -16.71 4.20
C ALA A 590 8.32 -16.46 5.58
N ALA A 591 7.14 -15.84 5.63
CA ALA A 591 6.40 -15.63 6.87
C ALA A 591 5.99 -16.94 7.52
N ARG A 592 5.49 -17.91 6.73
CA ARG A 592 5.15 -19.24 7.21
C ARG A 592 6.37 -19.99 7.76
N MET A 593 7.48 -19.97 7.03
CA MET A 593 8.74 -20.57 7.46
C MET A 593 9.19 -20.03 8.84
N VAL A 594 9.06 -18.72 9.07
CA VAL A 594 9.40 -18.11 10.37
C VAL A 594 8.36 -18.41 11.44
N ALA A 595 7.07 -18.44 11.09
CA ALA A 595 5.98 -18.77 12.00
C ALA A 595 6.13 -20.19 12.57
N GLU A 596 6.46 -21.15 11.71
CA GLU A 596 6.63 -22.56 12.07
C GLU A 596 7.99 -22.85 12.75
N SER A 597 8.94 -21.92 12.69
CA SER A 597 10.27 -22.11 13.28
C SER A 597 10.29 -21.87 14.80
N LYS A 598 10.89 -22.83 15.50
CA LYS A 598 11.22 -22.73 16.94
C LYS A 598 12.55 -22.03 17.22
N ASP A 599 13.32 -21.71 16.17
CA ASP A 599 14.61 -21.05 16.32
C ASP A 599 14.43 -19.55 16.65
N ASN A 600 15.53 -18.88 17.05
CA ASN A 600 15.60 -17.45 17.36
C ASN A 600 15.52 -16.57 16.10
N ILE A 601 14.49 -16.80 15.28
CA ILE A 601 14.22 -16.12 14.02
C ILE A 601 12.96 -15.26 14.19
N HIS A 602 13.08 -13.99 13.82
CA HIS A 602 12.01 -12.99 13.88
C HIS A 602 11.73 -12.44 12.49
N PHE A 603 10.49 -11.97 12.28
CA PHE A 603 10.04 -11.48 10.99
C PHE A 603 9.83 -9.96 11.03
N VAL A 604 10.51 -9.26 10.13
CA VAL A 604 10.31 -7.82 9.90
C VAL A 604 10.00 -7.61 8.43
N GLN A 605 8.93 -6.88 8.14
CA GLN A 605 8.52 -6.58 6.76
C GLN A 605 8.74 -5.12 6.42
N LEU A 606 9.46 -4.88 5.33
CA LEU A 606 9.56 -3.55 4.72
C LEU A 606 8.41 -3.31 3.76
N THR A 607 7.82 -2.12 3.82
CA THR A 607 6.80 -1.66 2.89
C THR A 607 7.05 -0.21 2.50
N ASN A 608 6.81 0.14 1.23
CA ASN A 608 6.86 1.54 0.81
C ASN A 608 5.49 2.21 0.93
N PHE A 609 5.46 3.50 1.24
CA PHE A 609 4.27 4.32 0.98
C PHE A 609 3.82 4.17 -0.48
N GLY A 610 2.51 4.01 -0.71
CA GLY A 610 1.94 3.77 -2.03
C GLY A 610 2.10 2.34 -2.57
N CYS A 611 2.69 1.39 -1.82
CA CYS A 611 2.81 0.01 -2.27
C CYS A 611 1.46 -0.70 -2.25
N GLY A 612 0.95 -1.04 -3.44
CA GLY A 612 -0.42 -1.55 -3.52
C GLY A 612 -0.67 -3.01 -3.16
N PRO A 613 0.18 -3.96 -3.53
CA PRO A 613 0.04 -5.33 -3.05
C PRO A 613 0.14 -5.43 -1.52
N ASP A 614 0.94 -4.55 -0.88
CA ASP A 614 1.12 -4.53 0.58
C ASP A 614 -0.16 -4.22 1.35
N ALA A 615 -1.08 -3.45 0.76
CA ALA A 615 -2.38 -3.14 1.37
C ALA A 615 -3.20 -4.40 1.75
N PHE A 616 -2.98 -5.52 1.07
CA PHE A 616 -3.63 -6.80 1.38
C PHE A 616 -2.73 -7.70 2.23
N ILE A 617 -1.43 -7.75 1.90
CA ILE A 617 -0.56 -8.82 2.41
C ILE A 617 -0.06 -8.56 3.83
N LEU A 618 0.00 -7.31 4.28
CA LEU A 618 0.45 -6.99 5.64
C LEU A 618 -0.44 -7.67 6.69
N ASP A 619 -1.76 -7.59 6.53
CA ASP A 619 -2.70 -8.21 7.47
C ASP A 619 -2.70 -9.75 7.37
N GLU A 620 -2.35 -10.31 6.20
CA GLU A 620 -2.19 -11.75 6.00
C GLU A 620 -0.94 -12.29 6.70
N VAL A 621 0.20 -11.65 6.47
CA VAL A 621 1.47 -12.01 7.13
C VAL A 621 1.35 -11.86 8.65
N GLY A 622 0.67 -10.80 9.11
CA GLY A 622 0.37 -10.59 10.51
C GLY A 622 -0.47 -11.72 11.11
N ASP A 623 -1.49 -12.20 10.39
CA ASP A 623 -2.30 -13.34 10.83
C ASP A 623 -1.46 -14.62 10.94
N ILE A 624 -0.70 -14.97 9.88
CA ILE A 624 0.17 -16.14 9.86
C ILE A 624 1.11 -16.16 11.06
N LEU A 625 1.80 -15.05 11.34
CA LEU A 625 2.76 -14.95 12.44
C LEU A 625 2.06 -15.02 13.82
N ARG A 626 0.96 -14.29 14.00
CA ARG A 626 0.21 -14.27 15.28
C ARG A 626 -0.37 -15.62 15.64
N ARG A 627 -0.79 -16.44 14.66
CA ARG A 627 -1.27 -17.80 14.91
C ARG A 627 -0.21 -18.69 15.56
N TYR A 628 1.07 -18.36 15.42
CA TYR A 628 2.20 -19.07 16.04
C TYR A 628 2.86 -18.24 17.16
N GLY A 629 2.20 -17.19 17.67
CA GLY A 629 2.71 -16.33 18.73
C GLY A 629 3.90 -15.45 18.35
N LYS A 630 4.24 -15.35 17.06
CA LYS A 630 5.29 -14.47 16.55
C LYS A 630 4.71 -13.08 16.27
N ASN A 631 5.50 -12.05 16.52
CA ASN A 631 5.12 -10.67 16.21
C ASN A 631 5.39 -10.35 14.74
N HIS A 632 4.50 -9.58 14.11
CA HIS A 632 4.73 -9.00 12.79
C HIS A 632 5.14 -7.54 12.93
N THR A 633 6.41 -7.25 12.64
CA THR A 633 6.89 -5.87 12.66
C THR A 633 6.89 -5.29 11.26
N ILE A 634 6.22 -4.16 11.08
CA ILE A 634 6.14 -3.46 9.79
C ILE A 634 6.99 -2.19 9.85
N LEU A 635 7.96 -2.09 8.95
CA LEU A 635 8.76 -0.89 8.75
C LEU A 635 8.35 -0.22 7.44
N LYS A 636 7.55 0.84 7.56
CA LYS A 636 7.11 1.64 6.42
C LYS A 636 8.15 2.72 6.09
N VAL A 637 8.58 2.76 4.84
CA VAL A 637 9.59 3.67 4.29
C VAL A 637 8.99 4.51 3.15
N ASP A 638 9.43 5.76 3.03
CA ASP A 638 8.98 6.71 1.99
C ASP A 638 10.18 7.41 1.36
N ASP A 639 9.98 8.55 0.69
CA ASP A 639 11.07 9.34 0.11
C ASP A 639 11.71 10.32 1.12
N VAL A 640 11.26 10.33 2.38
CA VAL A 640 11.83 11.16 3.45
C VAL A 640 12.80 10.33 4.28
N ASN A 641 14.08 10.68 4.26
CA ASN A 641 15.09 9.91 4.98
C ASN A 641 15.09 10.20 6.49
N ASN A 642 14.44 9.34 7.26
CA ASN A 642 14.47 9.39 8.73
C ASN A 642 15.15 8.16 9.37
N ALA A 643 16.43 7.94 9.02
CA ALA A 643 17.22 6.82 9.55
C ALA A 643 17.33 6.82 11.09
N GLY A 644 17.27 7.99 11.74
CA GLY A 644 17.27 8.12 13.20
C GLY A 644 16.04 7.46 13.83
N SER A 645 14.84 7.87 13.40
CA SER A 645 13.57 7.24 13.84
C SER A 645 13.57 5.73 13.57
N LEU A 646 13.97 5.30 12.38
CA LEU A 646 14.02 3.86 12.05
C LEU A 646 14.97 3.09 12.98
N ARG A 647 16.13 3.66 13.34
CA ARG A 647 17.06 3.04 14.30
C ARG A 647 16.43 2.86 15.67
N LEU A 648 15.67 3.85 16.14
CA LEU A 648 14.98 3.81 17.43
C LEU A 648 13.87 2.76 17.44
N ARG A 649 13.11 2.63 16.34
CA ARG A 649 12.13 1.55 16.16
C ARG A 649 12.77 0.17 16.19
N ILE A 650 13.88 -0.02 15.47
CA ILE A 650 14.61 -1.29 15.45
C ILE A 650 15.16 -1.60 16.84
N ARG A 651 15.73 -0.63 17.55
CA ARG A 651 16.23 -0.84 18.92
C ARG A 651 15.09 -1.26 19.86
N SER A 652 13.96 -0.57 19.81
CA SER A 652 12.78 -0.89 20.63
C SER A 652 12.25 -2.29 20.34
N LEU A 653 12.20 -2.67 19.06
CA LEU A 653 11.84 -4.03 18.63
C LEU A 653 12.79 -5.07 19.23
N VAL A 654 14.09 -4.87 19.09
CA VAL A 654 15.12 -5.83 19.54
C VAL A 654 15.03 -6.06 21.05
N GLU A 655 14.88 -4.98 21.83
CA GLU A 655 14.74 -5.10 23.28
C GLU A 655 13.40 -5.75 23.68
N SER A 656 12.31 -5.47 22.96
CA SER A 656 11.02 -6.15 23.20
C SER A 656 11.08 -7.66 22.96
N ILE A 657 11.82 -8.09 21.93
CA ILE A 657 12.01 -9.51 21.60
C ILE A 657 12.81 -10.20 22.71
N LYS A 658 13.90 -9.57 23.19
CA LYS A 658 14.71 -10.10 24.29
C LYS A 658 13.88 -10.30 25.57
N PHE A 659 12.92 -9.42 25.82
CA PHE A 659 12.02 -9.52 26.99
C PHE A 659 11.02 -10.69 26.88
N LYS A 660 10.58 -11.05 25.66
CA LYS A 660 9.51 -12.05 25.42
C LYS A 660 9.98 -13.51 25.41
N ARG A 661 11.27 -13.78 25.64
CA ARG A 661 11.92 -15.09 25.41
C ARG A 661 11.41 -16.26 26.27
N HIS A 662 10.40 -16.05 27.14
CA HIS A 662 9.95 -17.00 28.16
C HIS A 662 8.50 -17.51 28.04
N THR A 663 7.80 -17.27 26.92
CA THR A 663 6.42 -17.77 26.72
C THR A 663 6.32 -18.69 25.50
N GLU A 664 5.97 -19.95 25.72
CA GLU A 664 5.58 -20.87 24.65
C GLU A 664 4.17 -20.53 24.15
N ALA A 665 4.03 -20.28 22.86
CA ALA A 665 2.73 -20.01 22.23
C ALA A 665 2.20 -21.27 21.55
N THR A 666 0.93 -21.59 21.80
CA THR A 666 0.20 -22.66 21.10
C THR A 666 -0.29 -22.18 19.73
N LYS A 667 -0.26 -23.06 18.71
CA LYS A 667 -0.78 -22.75 17.37
C LYS A 667 -2.28 -22.48 17.47
N LYS A 668 -2.72 -21.29 17.03
CA LYS A 668 -4.13 -20.98 16.81
C LYS A 668 -4.60 -21.52 15.46
N GLU A 669 -5.81 -22.06 15.43
CA GLU A 669 -6.43 -22.59 14.21
C GLU A 669 -6.67 -21.48 13.17
N PHE A 670 -6.52 -21.82 11.89
CA PHE A 670 -6.92 -20.93 10.79
C PHE A 670 -8.43 -20.94 10.65
N LYS A 671 -9.06 -19.77 10.72
CA LYS A 671 -10.50 -19.61 10.53
C LYS A 671 -10.78 -18.94 9.19
N THR A 672 -11.73 -19.48 8.43
CA THR A 672 -12.26 -18.86 7.21
C THR A 672 -13.77 -19.04 7.14
N THR A 673 -14.44 -18.20 6.34
CA THR A 673 -15.85 -18.42 6.00
C THR A 673 -16.03 -19.77 5.29
N PRO A 674 -17.18 -20.44 5.44
CA PRO A 674 -17.45 -21.70 4.77
C PRO A 674 -17.42 -21.56 3.24
N GLU A 675 -17.12 -22.66 2.57
CA GLU A 675 -17.32 -22.79 1.13
C GLU A 675 -18.80 -22.76 0.78
N PHE A 676 -19.13 -22.24 -0.39
CA PHE A 676 -20.49 -22.38 -0.93
C PHE A 676 -20.65 -23.77 -1.53
N THR A 677 -21.43 -24.63 -0.88
CA THR A 677 -21.66 -26.02 -1.22
C THR A 677 -23.01 -26.24 -1.88
N VAL A 678 -23.31 -27.47 -2.32
CA VAL A 678 -24.61 -27.82 -2.94
C VAL A 678 -25.78 -27.57 -1.98
N LEU A 679 -25.55 -27.66 -0.66
CA LEU A 679 -26.56 -27.39 0.37
C LEU A 679 -26.94 -25.90 0.43
N ASP A 680 -26.02 -25.02 0.01
CA ASP A 680 -26.21 -23.57 0.03
C ASP A 680 -26.97 -23.05 -1.20
N LYS A 681 -27.32 -23.91 -2.17
CA LYS A 681 -27.94 -23.52 -3.44
C LYS A 681 -29.23 -22.70 -3.28
N ASN A 682 -29.98 -22.95 -2.21
CA ASN A 682 -31.24 -22.25 -1.93
C ASN A 682 -31.06 -21.00 -1.05
N LYS A 683 -29.83 -20.67 -0.62
CA LYS A 683 -29.58 -19.43 0.12
C LYS A 683 -29.76 -18.23 -0.80
N LYS A 684 -30.27 -17.13 -0.25
CA LYS A 684 -30.33 -15.85 -0.94
C LYS A 684 -28.93 -15.28 -1.10
N VAL A 685 -28.53 -14.97 -2.33
CA VAL A 685 -27.21 -14.41 -2.63
C VAL A 685 -27.30 -12.89 -2.74
N LEU A 686 -26.56 -12.17 -1.90
CA LEU A 686 -26.50 -10.71 -1.88
C LEU A 686 -25.30 -10.21 -2.70
N ILE A 687 -25.55 -9.24 -3.58
CA ILE A 687 -24.51 -8.64 -4.45
C ILE A 687 -24.42 -7.13 -4.19
N PRO A 688 -23.22 -6.54 -4.14
CA PRO A 688 -23.05 -5.09 -4.00
C PRO A 688 -23.78 -4.29 -5.08
N PHE A 689 -24.28 -3.11 -4.70
CA PHE A 689 -24.80 -2.15 -5.65
C PHE A 689 -23.71 -1.70 -6.62
N PHE A 690 -23.96 -1.83 -7.92
CA PHE A 690 -22.99 -1.46 -8.95
C PHE A 690 -23.37 -0.12 -9.61
N SER A 691 -24.59 -0.02 -10.13
CA SER A 691 -25.13 1.23 -10.68
C SER A 691 -26.65 1.18 -10.81
N GLU A 692 -27.28 2.35 -10.91
CA GLU A 692 -28.74 2.47 -11.08
C GLU A 692 -29.27 1.77 -12.33
N PHE A 693 -28.42 1.64 -13.36
CA PHE A 693 -28.78 1.06 -14.65
C PHE A 693 -28.62 -0.46 -14.68
N HIS A 694 -27.54 -0.98 -14.10
CA HIS A 694 -27.21 -2.41 -14.22
C HIS A 694 -27.75 -3.25 -13.07
N SER A 695 -27.75 -2.71 -11.84
CA SER A 695 -28.18 -3.47 -10.64
C SER A 695 -29.60 -4.02 -10.73
N PRO A 696 -30.61 -3.31 -11.30
CA PRO A 696 -31.96 -3.86 -11.45
C PRO A 696 -32.07 -5.12 -12.31
N ILE A 697 -31.12 -5.37 -13.22
CA ILE A 697 -31.17 -6.52 -14.14
C ILE A 697 -30.32 -7.69 -13.65
N ILE A 698 -29.47 -7.50 -12.64
CA ILE A 698 -28.68 -8.59 -12.06
C ILE A 698 -29.60 -9.70 -11.49
N PRO A 699 -30.60 -9.42 -10.63
CA PRO A 699 -31.49 -10.45 -10.08
C PRO A 699 -32.15 -11.36 -11.12
N PRO A 700 -32.88 -10.86 -12.14
CA PRO A 700 -33.57 -11.73 -13.11
C PRO A 700 -32.58 -12.58 -13.94
N MET A 701 -31.35 -12.10 -14.17
CA MET A 701 -30.33 -12.88 -14.88
C MET A 701 -29.83 -14.07 -14.05
N PHE A 702 -29.71 -13.93 -12.73
CA PHE A 702 -29.31 -15.02 -11.84
C PHE A 702 -30.44 -15.98 -11.52
N GLU A 703 -31.69 -15.50 -11.46
CA GLU A 703 -32.88 -16.36 -11.35
C GLU A 703 -32.95 -17.35 -12.52
N LEU A 704 -32.65 -16.89 -13.74
CA LEU A 704 -32.52 -17.77 -14.92
C LEU A 704 -31.47 -18.88 -14.76
N MET A 705 -30.42 -18.60 -13.98
CA MET A 705 -29.33 -19.52 -13.68
C MET A 705 -29.64 -20.42 -12.48
N GLY A 706 -30.77 -20.20 -11.80
CA GLY A 706 -31.26 -21.01 -10.68
C GLY A 706 -30.82 -20.53 -9.29
N TYR A 707 -30.54 -19.23 -9.12
CA TYR A 707 -30.15 -18.62 -7.84
C TYR A 707 -31.06 -17.44 -7.51
N GLU A 708 -31.52 -17.36 -6.26
CA GLU A 708 -32.19 -16.17 -5.74
C GLU A 708 -31.14 -15.11 -5.39
N VAL A 709 -31.22 -13.94 -6.06
CA VAL A 709 -30.23 -12.87 -5.92
C VAL A 709 -30.90 -11.56 -5.58
N GLU A 710 -30.32 -10.81 -4.64
CA GLU A 710 -30.75 -9.46 -4.31
C GLU A 710 -29.56 -8.49 -4.42
N SER A 711 -29.77 -7.35 -5.10
CA SER A 711 -28.78 -6.27 -5.08
C SER A 711 -28.94 -5.48 -3.79
N LEU A 712 -27.81 -5.23 -3.10
CA LEU A 712 -27.77 -4.33 -1.95
C LEU A 712 -28.18 -2.90 -2.36
N PRO A 713 -28.67 -2.08 -1.41
CA PRO A 713 -28.94 -0.67 -1.68
C PRO A 713 -27.65 0.11 -2.01
N PRO A 714 -27.77 1.30 -2.62
CA PRO A 714 -26.63 2.19 -2.85
C PRO A 714 -25.87 2.49 -1.56
N GLY A 715 -24.56 2.69 -1.70
CA GLY A 715 -23.68 2.99 -0.57
C GLY A 715 -24.06 4.28 0.15
N THR A 716 -23.73 4.33 1.43
CA THR A 716 -24.03 5.47 2.32
C THR A 716 -22.77 5.89 3.09
N PRO A 717 -22.76 7.04 3.79
CA PRO A 717 -21.69 7.39 4.71
C PRO A 717 -21.43 6.30 5.78
N GLU A 718 -22.46 5.58 6.22
CA GLU A 718 -22.31 4.44 7.13
C GLU A 718 -21.58 3.27 6.47
N SER A 719 -21.81 3.01 5.18
CA SER A 719 -21.02 2.03 4.41
C SER A 719 -19.53 2.38 4.43
N VAL A 720 -19.18 3.66 4.23
CA VAL A 720 -17.78 4.09 4.29
C VAL A 720 -17.19 3.83 5.68
N LYS A 721 -17.93 4.19 6.74
CA LYS A 721 -17.48 4.00 8.12
C LYS A 721 -17.28 2.52 8.47
N ALA A 722 -18.25 1.66 8.14
CA ALA A 722 -18.16 0.22 8.34
C ALA A 722 -17.02 -0.39 7.52
N GLY A 723 -16.86 0.06 6.27
CA GLY A 723 -15.76 -0.34 5.41
C GLY A 723 -14.39 0.00 5.99
N LEU A 724 -14.20 1.23 6.49
CA LEU A 724 -12.93 1.66 7.11
C LEU A 724 -12.64 0.96 8.45
N GLN A 725 -13.67 0.46 9.14
CA GLN A 725 -13.52 -0.30 10.38
C GLN A 725 -12.98 -1.72 10.12
N TYR A 726 -13.47 -2.40 9.08
CA TYR A 726 -13.13 -3.82 8.81
C TYR A 726 -12.18 -4.04 7.62
N ALA A 727 -11.98 -3.03 6.77
CA ALA A 727 -10.99 -3.06 5.70
C ALA A 727 -9.84 -2.09 5.99
N ASN A 728 -8.61 -2.50 5.64
CA ASN A 728 -7.44 -1.65 5.77
C ASN A 728 -7.58 -0.38 4.93
N ASN A 729 -7.28 0.80 5.51
CA ASN A 729 -7.33 2.12 4.85
C ASN A 729 -6.43 2.26 3.61
N GLU A 730 -5.52 1.32 3.37
CA GLU A 730 -4.62 1.31 2.21
C GLU A 730 -5.17 0.54 1.01
N VAL A 731 -6.32 -0.14 1.17
CA VAL A 731 -7.03 -0.77 0.04
C VAL A 731 -7.68 0.29 -0.84
N CYS A 732 -8.00 -0.09 -2.07
CA CYS A 732 -8.68 0.81 -3.00
C CYS A 732 -10.11 1.09 -2.54
N TYR A 733 -10.56 2.33 -2.71
CA TYR A 733 -11.86 2.81 -2.24
C TYR A 733 -13.07 1.92 -2.62
N PRO A 734 -13.17 1.33 -3.84
CA PRO A 734 -14.21 0.36 -4.14
C PRO A 734 -14.25 -0.83 -3.18
N ALA A 735 -13.10 -1.35 -2.74
CA ALA A 735 -13.03 -2.47 -1.81
C ALA A 735 -13.59 -2.07 -0.44
N THR A 736 -13.29 -0.85 0.01
CA THR A 736 -13.84 -0.28 1.25
C THR A 736 -15.36 -0.17 1.17
N LEU A 737 -15.90 0.35 0.05
CA LEU A 737 -17.35 0.46 -0.15
C LEU A 737 -18.03 -0.91 -0.18
N VAL A 738 -17.50 -1.87 -0.95
CA VAL A 738 -18.06 -3.22 -1.04
C VAL A 738 -18.13 -3.91 0.32
N VAL A 739 -17.03 -3.88 1.09
CA VAL A 739 -17.03 -4.42 2.46
C VAL A 739 -18.02 -3.68 3.35
N GLY A 740 -18.02 -2.35 3.25
CA GLY A 740 -18.92 -1.47 3.98
C GLY A 740 -20.39 -1.78 3.77
N ASP A 741 -20.82 -1.91 2.52
CA ASP A 741 -22.20 -2.21 2.13
C ASP A 741 -22.64 -3.58 2.67
N MET A 742 -21.76 -4.59 2.61
CA MET A 742 -22.04 -5.92 3.16
C MET A 742 -22.22 -5.88 4.68
N ILE A 743 -21.34 -5.21 5.41
CA ILE A 743 -21.43 -5.09 6.87
C ILE A 743 -22.64 -4.24 7.29
N ALA A 744 -22.92 -3.15 6.59
CA ALA A 744 -24.09 -2.31 6.83
C ALA A 744 -25.39 -3.10 6.62
N ALA A 745 -25.46 -3.92 5.56
CA ALA A 745 -26.60 -4.80 5.30
C ALA A 745 -26.82 -5.80 6.44
N LEU A 746 -25.77 -6.41 6.99
CA LEU A 746 -25.88 -7.34 8.13
C LEU A 746 -26.33 -6.62 9.41
N ARG A 747 -25.78 -5.43 9.68
CA ARG A 747 -26.15 -4.61 10.85
C ARG A 747 -27.58 -4.08 10.79
N SER A 748 -28.18 -3.99 9.60
CA SER A 748 -29.57 -3.54 9.43
C SER A 748 -30.61 -4.50 10.03
N GLY A 749 -30.24 -5.76 10.28
CA GLY A 749 -31.16 -6.79 10.76
C GLY A 749 -32.14 -7.33 9.70
N LYS A 750 -32.09 -6.83 8.45
CA LYS A 750 -32.98 -7.25 7.36
C LYS A 750 -32.73 -8.69 6.88
N TYR A 751 -31.50 -9.19 7.04
CA TYR A 751 -31.08 -10.48 6.49
C TYR A 751 -30.66 -11.44 7.60
N ASP A 752 -31.08 -12.70 7.51
CA ASP A 752 -30.62 -13.78 8.40
C ASP A 752 -29.26 -14.32 7.92
N PRO A 753 -28.18 -14.16 8.70
CA PRO A 753 -26.84 -14.64 8.34
C PRO A 753 -26.77 -16.12 7.97
N ASN A 754 -27.65 -16.97 8.52
CA ASN A 754 -27.60 -18.41 8.25
C ASN A 754 -28.14 -18.79 6.87
N ASN A 755 -28.98 -17.94 6.27
CA ASN A 755 -29.73 -18.22 5.05
C ASN A 755 -29.28 -17.35 3.86
N ILE A 756 -28.13 -16.69 3.98
CA ILE A 756 -27.57 -15.84 2.92
C ILE A 756 -26.15 -16.26 2.54
N ALA A 757 -25.74 -15.80 1.36
CA ALA A 757 -24.35 -15.77 0.91
C ALA A 757 -24.05 -14.42 0.24
N PHE A 758 -22.79 -14.00 0.23
CA PHE A 758 -22.38 -12.84 -0.56
C PHE A 758 -21.74 -13.26 -1.87
N ALA A 759 -21.92 -12.48 -2.94
CA ALA A 759 -21.19 -12.67 -4.18
C ALA A 759 -20.53 -11.39 -4.69
N VAL A 760 -19.32 -11.54 -5.23
CA VAL A 760 -18.52 -10.43 -5.78
C VAL A 760 -17.84 -10.86 -7.08
N THR A 761 -17.67 -9.93 -8.02
CA THR A 761 -16.93 -10.19 -9.25
C THR A 761 -15.44 -10.33 -9.00
N GLN A 762 -14.79 -11.28 -9.67
CA GLN A 762 -13.35 -11.50 -9.60
C GLN A 762 -12.72 -11.47 -10.99
N THR A 763 -11.67 -10.65 -11.15
CA THR A 763 -11.01 -10.45 -12.44
C THR A 763 -9.90 -11.46 -12.73
N GLY A 764 -9.16 -11.91 -11.70
CA GLY A 764 -8.06 -12.87 -11.85
C GLY A 764 -6.80 -12.29 -12.53
N GLY A 765 -6.68 -10.96 -12.61
CA GLY A 765 -5.56 -10.25 -13.24
C GLY A 765 -4.59 -9.62 -12.22
N GLN A 766 -3.64 -8.82 -12.72
CA GLN A 766 -2.61 -8.12 -11.91
C GLN A 766 -3.16 -7.10 -10.91
N CYS A 767 -4.44 -6.72 -11.03
CA CYS A 767 -5.10 -5.74 -10.18
C CYS A 767 -5.34 -6.28 -8.76
N ARG A 768 -5.53 -5.35 -7.81
CA ARG A 768 -5.93 -5.64 -6.43
C ARG A 768 -7.31 -6.32 -6.35
N ALA A 769 -8.19 -6.08 -7.33
CA ALA A 769 -9.54 -6.62 -7.40
C ALA A 769 -9.63 -8.14 -7.21
N THR A 770 -8.62 -8.89 -7.68
CA THR A 770 -8.59 -10.36 -7.49
C THR A 770 -8.69 -10.76 -6.01
N ASN A 771 -8.12 -9.96 -5.10
CA ASN A 771 -8.05 -10.23 -3.66
C ASN A 771 -9.19 -9.58 -2.85
N TYR A 772 -10.22 -9.02 -3.49
CA TYR A 772 -11.39 -8.50 -2.75
C TYR A 772 -12.09 -9.59 -1.95
N ILE A 773 -12.16 -10.81 -2.50
CA ILE A 773 -12.75 -11.94 -1.78
C ILE A 773 -12.01 -12.26 -0.48
N ALA A 774 -10.68 -12.21 -0.48
CA ALA A 774 -9.86 -12.42 0.71
C ALA A 774 -10.15 -11.36 1.77
N LEU A 775 -10.30 -10.10 1.34
CA LEU A 775 -10.64 -8.97 2.21
C LEU A 775 -12.06 -9.14 2.81
N ILE A 776 -13.04 -9.50 1.99
CA ILE A 776 -14.43 -9.71 2.44
C ILE A 776 -14.50 -10.84 3.47
N LYS A 777 -13.86 -12.00 3.21
CA LYS A 777 -13.82 -13.12 4.17
C LYS A 777 -13.26 -12.68 5.51
N LYS A 778 -12.13 -11.95 5.52
CA LYS A 778 -11.54 -11.40 6.75
C LYS A 778 -12.45 -10.41 7.46
N ALA A 779 -13.12 -9.54 6.71
CA ALA A 779 -14.03 -8.54 7.26
C ALA A 779 -15.24 -9.18 7.93
N LEU A 780 -15.83 -10.22 7.32
CA LEU A 780 -16.95 -10.97 7.88
C LEU A 780 -16.56 -11.69 9.18
N LEU A 781 -15.43 -12.40 9.19
CA LEU A 781 -14.89 -13.04 10.40
C LEU A 781 -14.65 -12.01 11.52
N ALA A 782 -14.05 -10.87 11.17
CA ALA A 782 -13.77 -9.79 12.10
C ALA A 782 -15.03 -9.14 12.67
N ALA A 783 -16.13 -9.15 11.91
CA ALA A 783 -17.43 -8.63 12.33
C ALA A 783 -18.30 -9.68 13.04
N GLY A 784 -17.82 -10.91 13.22
CA GLY A 784 -18.55 -12.00 13.90
C GLY A 784 -19.50 -12.80 13.01
N TYR A 785 -19.36 -12.71 11.69
CA TYR A 785 -20.19 -13.43 10.71
C TYR A 785 -19.38 -14.53 10.01
N ASP A 786 -18.92 -15.52 10.76
CA ASP A 786 -18.06 -16.59 10.27
C ASP A 786 -18.82 -17.72 9.53
N ASN A 787 -20.15 -17.72 9.59
CA ASN A 787 -21.04 -18.70 8.97
C ASN A 787 -21.49 -18.35 7.54
N ILE A 788 -21.17 -17.15 7.02
CA ILE A 788 -21.67 -16.68 5.71
C ILE A 788 -20.70 -17.06 4.58
N PRO A 789 -21.12 -17.86 3.58
CA PRO A 789 -20.29 -18.14 2.41
C PRO A 789 -20.06 -16.91 1.53
N VAL A 790 -18.88 -16.84 0.90
CA VAL A 790 -18.55 -15.78 -0.07
C VAL A 790 -18.19 -16.41 -1.42
N VAL A 791 -18.93 -16.01 -2.46
CA VAL A 791 -18.86 -16.54 -3.82
C VAL A 791 -18.16 -15.55 -4.75
N SER A 792 -17.32 -16.09 -5.63
CA SER A 792 -16.68 -15.37 -6.72
C SER A 792 -17.45 -15.54 -8.02
N ILE A 793 -17.77 -14.44 -8.68
CA ILE A 793 -18.33 -14.41 -10.04
C ILE A 793 -17.19 -14.07 -11.01
N SER A 794 -16.79 -15.03 -11.85
CA SER A 794 -15.67 -14.85 -12.81
C SER A 794 -16.05 -15.36 -14.19
N VAL A 795 -15.57 -14.67 -15.23
CA VAL A 795 -15.77 -15.02 -16.65
C VAL A 795 -14.59 -15.83 -17.20
N MET A 796 -13.41 -15.72 -16.59
CA MET A 796 -12.15 -16.25 -17.15
C MET A 796 -11.63 -17.50 -16.45
N ASN A 797 -11.74 -17.57 -15.11
CA ASN A 797 -11.44 -18.73 -14.26
C ASN A 797 -11.91 -18.44 -12.83
N THR A 798 -12.66 -19.35 -12.20
CA THR A 798 -13.01 -19.26 -10.79
C THR A 798 -11.82 -19.72 -9.95
N ILE A 799 -11.27 -18.83 -9.12
CA ILE A 799 -10.12 -19.14 -8.26
C ILE A 799 -10.59 -19.58 -6.86
N ASN A 800 -11.76 -19.11 -6.43
CA ASN A 800 -12.36 -19.45 -5.14
C ASN A 800 -12.96 -20.86 -5.15
N GLU A 801 -12.79 -21.60 -4.07
CA GLU A 801 -13.43 -22.91 -3.86
C GLU A 801 -14.92 -22.68 -3.53
N GLN A 802 -15.81 -23.20 -4.39
CA GLN A 802 -17.26 -22.99 -4.34
C GLN A 802 -18.01 -24.09 -5.10
N SER A 803 -17.89 -25.34 -4.63
CA SER A 803 -18.40 -26.53 -5.32
C SER A 803 -19.89 -26.48 -5.68
N GLY A 804 -20.71 -25.80 -4.87
CA GLY A 804 -22.16 -25.66 -5.09
C GLY A 804 -22.57 -24.54 -6.03
N PHE A 805 -21.70 -23.57 -6.33
CA PHE A 805 -22.04 -22.44 -7.18
C PHE A 805 -21.71 -22.73 -8.65
N GLN A 806 -22.64 -23.39 -9.32
CA GLN A 806 -22.55 -23.78 -10.73
C GLN A 806 -23.67 -23.12 -11.54
N PRO A 807 -23.53 -21.84 -11.91
CA PRO A 807 -24.60 -21.13 -12.59
C PRO A 807 -24.69 -21.54 -14.06
N ASN A 808 -25.91 -21.72 -14.57
CA ASN A 808 -26.14 -22.18 -15.94
C ASN A 808 -25.93 -21.04 -16.96
N ILE A 809 -24.65 -20.72 -17.22
CA ILE A 809 -24.24 -19.62 -18.11
C ILE A 809 -24.78 -19.80 -19.53
N LYS A 810 -24.86 -21.04 -20.04
CA LYS A 810 -25.36 -21.30 -21.41
C LYS A 810 -26.79 -20.81 -21.62
N LYS A 811 -27.64 -20.93 -20.59
CA LYS A 811 -29.04 -20.47 -20.62
C LYS A 811 -29.13 -18.94 -20.51
N ALA A 812 -28.28 -18.32 -19.70
CA ALA A 812 -28.36 -16.89 -19.39
C ALA A 812 -27.49 -15.97 -20.29
N ILE A 813 -26.48 -16.48 -20.99
CA ILE A 813 -25.50 -15.65 -21.71
C ILE A 813 -26.15 -14.73 -22.76
N ARG A 814 -27.17 -15.21 -23.47
CA ARG A 814 -27.87 -14.40 -24.48
C ARG A 814 -28.73 -13.30 -23.83
N PRO A 815 -29.62 -13.60 -22.86
CA PRO A 815 -30.28 -12.58 -22.05
C PRO A 815 -29.33 -11.55 -21.41
N ILE A 816 -28.20 -12.00 -20.86
CA ILE A 816 -27.18 -11.11 -20.27
C ILE A 816 -26.63 -10.13 -21.31
N LEU A 817 -26.23 -10.62 -22.49
CA LEU A 817 -25.70 -9.76 -23.56
C LEU A 817 -26.76 -8.77 -24.07
N HIS A 818 -28.01 -9.20 -24.26
CA HIS A 818 -29.09 -8.29 -24.63
C HIS A 818 -29.33 -7.23 -23.56
N SER A 819 -29.25 -7.61 -22.28
CA SER A 819 -29.47 -6.73 -21.13
C SER A 819 -28.42 -5.63 -21.09
N VAL A 820 -27.14 -5.99 -21.15
CA VAL A 820 -26.05 -5.01 -21.15
C VAL A 820 -26.22 -4.01 -22.29
N LEU A 821 -26.48 -4.47 -23.52
CA LEU A 821 -26.63 -3.60 -24.69
C LEU A 821 -27.89 -2.70 -24.61
N PHE A 822 -29.00 -3.22 -24.09
CA PHE A 822 -30.22 -2.42 -23.91
C PHE A 822 -30.00 -1.32 -22.87
N VAL A 823 -29.44 -1.68 -21.71
CA VAL A 823 -29.18 -0.78 -20.59
C VAL A 823 -28.23 0.35 -20.98
N GLU A 824 -27.15 0.01 -21.68
CA GLU A 824 -26.21 1.01 -22.18
C GLU A 824 -26.87 1.99 -23.14
N ALA A 825 -27.74 1.50 -24.03
CA ALA A 825 -28.44 2.36 -24.96
C ALA A 825 -29.41 3.31 -24.23
N ILE A 826 -30.15 2.82 -23.23
CA ILE A 826 -30.99 3.65 -22.36
C ILE A 826 -30.16 4.69 -21.60
N ALA A 827 -29.02 4.29 -21.03
CA ALA A 827 -28.14 5.21 -20.29
C ALA A 827 -27.61 6.35 -21.19
N LYS A 828 -27.16 6.03 -22.41
CA LYS A 828 -26.73 7.03 -23.40
C LYS A 828 -27.86 8.00 -23.75
N MET A 829 -29.06 7.49 -23.99
CA MET A 829 -30.24 8.33 -24.29
C MET A 829 -30.64 9.19 -23.10
N TYR A 830 -30.59 8.65 -21.88
CA TYR A 830 -30.87 9.37 -20.65
C TYR A 830 -29.90 10.54 -20.45
N TYR A 831 -28.58 10.31 -20.45
CA TYR A 831 -27.61 11.38 -20.18
C TYR A 831 -27.66 12.50 -21.24
N ALA A 832 -27.84 12.14 -22.51
CA ALA A 832 -28.01 13.12 -23.58
C ALA A 832 -29.32 13.92 -23.44
N THR A 833 -30.41 13.28 -22.99
CA THR A 833 -31.72 13.91 -22.84
C THR A 833 -31.83 14.73 -21.57
N ALA A 834 -31.23 14.29 -20.45
CA ALA A 834 -31.34 14.95 -19.14
C ALA A 834 -30.85 16.40 -19.17
N VAL A 835 -29.76 16.68 -19.90
CA VAL A 835 -29.27 18.06 -20.11
C VAL A 835 -30.04 18.83 -21.19
N ARG A 836 -30.94 18.14 -21.90
CA ARG A 836 -31.76 18.66 -23.01
C ARG A 836 -33.26 18.59 -22.75
N GLU A 837 -33.70 18.43 -21.52
CA GLU A 837 -35.11 18.26 -21.21
C GLU A 837 -35.97 19.44 -21.70
N LYS A 838 -37.12 19.13 -22.31
CA LYS A 838 -38.20 20.10 -22.56
C LYS A 838 -39.09 20.30 -21.33
N GLU A 839 -39.21 19.25 -20.52
CA GLU A 839 -40.00 19.18 -19.29
C GLU A 839 -39.07 18.57 -18.23
N GLU A 840 -38.86 19.28 -17.13
CA GLU A 840 -37.93 18.87 -16.07
C GLU A 840 -38.32 17.51 -15.49
N GLY A 841 -37.34 16.60 -15.37
CA GLY A 841 -37.53 15.25 -14.86
C GLY A 841 -38.07 14.25 -15.89
N LYS A 842 -38.40 14.67 -17.12
CA LYS A 842 -38.94 13.79 -18.17
C LYS A 842 -37.97 12.68 -18.58
N ALA A 843 -36.69 12.96 -18.69
CA ALA A 843 -35.67 11.98 -19.06
C ALA A 843 -35.58 10.87 -18.00
N LYS A 844 -35.66 11.24 -16.71
CA LYS A 844 -35.67 10.28 -15.60
C LYS A 844 -36.92 9.40 -15.63
N ALA A 845 -38.10 10.00 -15.83
CA ALA A 845 -39.34 9.24 -15.98
C ALA A 845 -39.30 8.24 -17.16
N LEU A 846 -38.70 8.64 -18.30
CA LEU A 846 -38.51 7.75 -19.45
C LEU A 846 -37.51 6.63 -19.15
N LYS A 847 -36.38 6.94 -18.50
CA LYS A 847 -35.42 5.93 -18.03
C LYS A 847 -36.15 4.87 -17.21
N ASP A 848 -36.85 5.29 -16.16
CA ASP A 848 -37.49 4.37 -15.21
C ASP A 848 -38.57 3.53 -15.92
N LYS A 849 -39.43 4.15 -16.75
CA LYS A 849 -40.44 3.46 -17.58
C LYS A 849 -39.83 2.35 -18.44
N TYR A 850 -38.77 2.63 -19.19
CA TYR A 850 -38.19 1.65 -20.11
C TYR A 850 -37.34 0.58 -19.41
N MET A 851 -36.73 0.91 -18.27
CA MET A 851 -36.06 -0.07 -17.42
C MET A 851 -37.06 -1.06 -16.83
N GLU A 852 -38.19 -0.60 -16.29
CA GLU A 852 -39.26 -1.46 -15.78
C GLU A 852 -39.85 -2.36 -16.87
N LYS A 853 -40.20 -1.78 -18.03
CA LYS A 853 -40.65 -2.56 -19.20
C LYS A 853 -39.62 -3.62 -19.58
N TYR A 854 -38.34 -3.27 -19.63
CA TYR A 854 -37.28 -4.20 -20.00
C TYR A 854 -37.13 -5.35 -19.00
N VAL A 855 -37.11 -5.06 -17.70
CA VAL A 855 -37.00 -6.09 -16.65
C VAL A 855 -38.08 -7.16 -16.82
N SER A 856 -39.33 -6.75 -17.11
CA SER A 856 -40.45 -7.68 -17.31
C SER A 856 -40.30 -8.66 -18.50
N ILE A 857 -39.51 -8.28 -19.52
CA ILE A 857 -39.26 -9.10 -20.72
C ILE A 857 -37.82 -9.62 -20.81
N SER A 858 -36.96 -9.28 -19.86
CA SER A 858 -35.51 -9.53 -19.94
C SER A 858 -35.15 -11.03 -20.03
N THR A 859 -35.99 -11.89 -19.45
CA THR A 859 -35.77 -13.33 -19.34
C THR A 859 -36.52 -14.16 -20.40
N SER A 860 -37.61 -13.64 -20.95
CA SER A 860 -38.54 -14.34 -21.85
C SER A 860 -38.64 -13.71 -23.24
N GLY A 861 -38.27 -12.44 -23.36
CA GLY A 861 -38.38 -11.65 -24.58
C GLY A 861 -37.42 -12.11 -25.67
N ASP A 862 -37.94 -12.26 -26.88
CA ASP A 862 -37.11 -12.51 -28.04
C ASP A 862 -36.33 -11.24 -28.45
N LYS A 863 -35.26 -11.42 -29.24
CA LYS A 863 -34.41 -10.30 -29.69
C LYS A 863 -35.23 -9.22 -30.41
N LYS A 864 -36.24 -9.60 -31.20
CA LYS A 864 -37.04 -8.66 -31.99
C LYS A 864 -37.87 -7.74 -31.08
N THR A 865 -38.49 -8.29 -30.04
CA THR A 865 -39.25 -7.53 -29.05
C THR A 865 -38.36 -6.52 -28.32
N ILE A 866 -37.17 -6.94 -27.89
CA ILE A 866 -36.21 -6.05 -27.22
C ILE A 866 -35.77 -4.89 -28.14
N LEU A 867 -35.44 -5.18 -29.40
CA LEU A 867 -35.06 -4.15 -30.37
C LEU A 867 -36.22 -3.19 -30.70
N ASN A 868 -37.46 -3.68 -30.70
CA ASN A 868 -38.64 -2.83 -30.89
C ASN A 868 -38.86 -1.89 -29.69
N LEU A 869 -38.74 -2.41 -28.46
CA LEU A 869 -38.81 -1.59 -27.25
C LEU A 869 -37.72 -0.49 -27.25
N LEU A 870 -36.52 -0.83 -27.73
CA LEU A 870 -35.43 0.13 -27.84
C LEU A 870 -35.70 1.25 -28.87
N ARG A 871 -36.35 0.92 -30.00
CA ARG A 871 -36.80 1.93 -30.98
C ARG A 871 -37.91 2.83 -30.43
N GLU A 872 -38.85 2.25 -29.68
CA GLU A 872 -39.89 3.00 -28.97
C GLU A 872 -39.25 4.02 -28.02
N ALA A 873 -38.29 3.56 -27.20
CA ALA A 873 -37.53 4.41 -26.30
C ALA A 873 -36.80 5.54 -27.03
N ALA A 874 -36.09 5.23 -28.11
CA ALA A 874 -35.37 6.22 -28.90
C ALA A 874 -36.28 7.33 -29.44
N ASN A 875 -37.51 6.99 -29.86
CA ASN A 875 -38.49 7.96 -30.33
C ASN A 875 -39.03 8.84 -29.19
N GLU A 876 -39.34 8.26 -28.03
CA GLU A 876 -39.82 9.03 -26.87
C GLU A 876 -38.74 9.94 -26.28
N PHE A 877 -37.49 9.47 -26.18
CA PHE A 877 -36.35 10.30 -25.76
C PHE A 877 -36.09 11.45 -26.75
N ASN A 878 -36.21 11.21 -28.06
CA ASN A 878 -36.16 12.28 -29.06
C ASN A 878 -37.25 13.34 -28.84
N ALA A 879 -38.47 12.90 -28.55
CA ALA A 879 -39.60 13.80 -28.31
C ALA A 879 -39.39 14.66 -27.06
N ALA A 880 -38.80 14.08 -26.00
CA ALA A 880 -38.49 14.75 -24.74
C ALA A 880 -37.27 15.70 -24.82
N ALA A 881 -36.33 15.45 -25.74
CA ALA A 881 -35.15 16.30 -25.92
C ALA A 881 -35.46 17.57 -26.73
N SER A 882 -34.93 18.71 -26.29
CA SER A 882 -34.82 19.96 -27.05
C SER A 882 -33.62 19.88 -28.01
N ASP A 883 -33.71 20.59 -29.14
CA ASP A 883 -32.60 20.66 -30.10
C ASP A 883 -31.62 21.77 -29.70
N LYS A 884 -30.70 21.44 -28.78
CA LYS A 884 -29.63 22.35 -28.34
C LYS A 884 -28.28 21.67 -28.27
N LYS A 885 -27.23 22.43 -28.59
CA LYS A 885 -25.83 22.04 -28.34
C LYS A 885 -25.50 22.33 -26.89
N VAL A 886 -24.84 21.39 -26.23
CA VAL A 886 -24.39 21.48 -24.85
C VAL A 886 -22.92 21.10 -24.77
N PRO A 887 -22.16 21.64 -23.80
CA PRO A 887 -20.82 21.14 -23.51
C PRO A 887 -20.87 19.65 -23.14
N ARG A 888 -19.83 18.91 -23.51
CA ARG A 888 -19.72 17.47 -23.28
C ARG A 888 -18.42 17.17 -22.55
N ILE A 889 -18.47 16.32 -21.54
CA ILE A 889 -17.30 15.89 -20.78
C ILE A 889 -17.26 14.38 -20.73
N GLY A 890 -16.12 13.81 -21.13
CA GLY A 890 -15.88 12.38 -21.02
C GLY A 890 -15.66 11.95 -19.57
N VAL A 891 -16.20 10.80 -19.16
CA VAL A 891 -15.98 10.24 -17.82
C VAL A 891 -15.27 8.90 -17.95
N VAL A 892 -13.96 8.89 -17.67
CA VAL A 892 -13.14 7.67 -17.63
C VAL A 892 -12.77 7.33 -16.19
N GLY A 893 -12.28 6.12 -15.94
CA GLY A 893 -11.87 5.74 -14.58
C GLY A 893 -11.93 4.25 -14.31
N GLU A 894 -11.71 3.93 -13.04
CA GLU A 894 -11.86 2.55 -12.53
C GLU A 894 -13.32 2.11 -12.61
N ILE A 895 -13.57 0.87 -13.05
CA ILE A 895 -14.91 0.40 -13.43
C ILE A 895 -15.97 0.61 -12.34
N PHE A 896 -15.68 0.32 -11.08
CA PHE A 896 -16.67 0.46 -10.01
C PHE A 896 -17.00 1.94 -9.76
N ILE A 897 -16.00 2.81 -9.62
CA ILE A 897 -16.24 4.24 -9.40
C ILE A 897 -16.84 4.92 -10.64
N LYS A 898 -16.49 4.48 -11.85
CA LYS A 898 -17.03 5.04 -13.10
C LYS A 898 -18.56 4.98 -13.14
N TYR A 899 -19.16 3.88 -12.64
CA TYR A 899 -20.60 3.65 -12.71
C TYR A 899 -21.35 3.82 -11.38
N ASN A 900 -20.68 3.71 -10.23
CA ASN A 900 -21.31 3.83 -8.92
C ASN A 900 -21.42 5.31 -8.51
N SER A 901 -22.66 5.83 -8.46
CA SER A 901 -22.96 7.24 -8.16
C SER A 901 -22.43 7.69 -6.80
N PHE A 902 -22.62 6.90 -5.75
CA PHE A 902 -22.05 7.21 -4.43
C PHE A 902 -20.52 7.18 -4.44
N GLY A 903 -19.93 6.18 -5.11
CA GLY A 903 -18.50 5.99 -5.24
C GLY A 903 -17.79 7.15 -5.95
N ASN A 904 -18.44 7.75 -6.95
CA ASN A 904 -17.91 8.92 -7.65
C ASN A 904 -18.38 10.28 -7.11
N GLN A 905 -19.00 10.30 -5.92
CA GLN A 905 -19.51 11.53 -5.30
C GLN A 905 -20.53 12.26 -6.18
N HIS A 906 -21.35 11.49 -6.91
CA HIS A 906 -22.41 12.01 -7.77
C HIS A 906 -21.91 12.98 -8.86
N VAL A 907 -20.66 12.84 -9.31
CA VAL A 907 -20.07 13.74 -10.30
C VAL A 907 -20.83 13.75 -11.62
N VAL A 908 -21.42 12.61 -12.01
CA VAL A 908 -22.22 12.48 -13.23
C VAL A 908 -23.52 13.29 -13.09
N ASP A 909 -24.20 13.17 -11.95
CA ASP A 909 -25.41 13.93 -11.65
C ASP A 909 -25.12 15.43 -11.55
N TRP A 910 -23.97 15.79 -10.95
CA TRP A 910 -23.49 17.16 -10.89
C TRP A 910 -23.24 17.74 -12.29
N LEU A 911 -22.55 17.02 -13.18
CA LEU A 911 -22.36 17.45 -14.57
C LEU A 911 -23.68 17.71 -15.28
N VAL A 912 -24.66 16.81 -15.10
CA VAL A 912 -26.01 16.99 -15.65
C VAL A 912 -26.68 18.25 -15.10
N SER A 913 -26.58 18.51 -13.80
CA SER A 913 -27.16 19.71 -13.15
C SER A 913 -26.53 21.02 -13.64
N GLU A 914 -25.26 20.98 -14.06
CA GLU A 914 -24.56 22.12 -14.68
C GLU A 914 -24.86 22.25 -16.18
N GLY A 915 -25.76 21.43 -16.73
CA GLY A 915 -26.11 21.43 -18.16
C GLY A 915 -25.02 20.86 -19.06
N ILE A 916 -24.11 20.04 -18.52
CA ILE A 916 -23.01 19.39 -19.25
C ILE A 916 -23.36 17.92 -19.49
N GLU A 917 -23.31 17.46 -20.74
CA GLU A 917 -23.54 16.06 -21.07
C GLU A 917 -22.37 15.18 -20.63
N PRO A 918 -22.56 14.23 -19.68
CA PRO A 918 -21.53 13.26 -19.36
C PRO A 918 -21.49 12.16 -20.43
N VAL A 919 -20.31 11.92 -21.00
CA VAL A 919 -20.09 10.86 -21.99
C VAL A 919 -19.32 9.72 -21.31
N ILE A 920 -20.02 8.63 -21.03
CA ILE A 920 -19.46 7.46 -20.35
C ILE A 920 -19.22 6.34 -21.39
N PRO A 921 -18.00 5.77 -21.47
CA PRO A 921 -17.71 4.62 -22.34
C PRO A 921 -18.57 3.41 -21.99
N SER A 922 -18.73 2.48 -22.93
CA SER A 922 -19.59 1.30 -22.75
C SER A 922 -18.96 0.27 -21.80
N ILE A 923 -19.77 -0.41 -20.97
CA ILE A 923 -19.26 -1.46 -20.08
C ILE A 923 -18.93 -2.75 -20.86
N ILE A 924 -19.57 -2.97 -22.01
CA ILE A 924 -19.25 -4.11 -22.89
C ILE A 924 -17.81 -4.04 -23.41
N GLU A 925 -17.22 -2.85 -23.52
CA GLU A 925 -15.82 -2.66 -23.92
C GLU A 925 -14.87 -3.29 -22.90
N PHE A 926 -15.17 -3.17 -21.60
CA PHE A 926 -14.40 -3.79 -20.52
C PHE A 926 -14.44 -5.33 -20.58
N PHE A 927 -15.54 -5.94 -21.02
CA PHE A 927 -15.61 -7.40 -21.17
C PHE A 927 -15.04 -7.88 -22.51
N SER A 928 -15.31 -7.13 -23.58
CA SER A 928 -14.88 -7.47 -24.94
C SER A 928 -13.39 -7.27 -25.18
N GLN A 929 -12.68 -6.50 -24.34
CA GLN A 929 -11.21 -6.38 -24.39
C GLN A 929 -10.48 -7.75 -24.30
N TYR A 930 -11.14 -8.79 -23.76
CA TYR A 930 -10.63 -10.16 -23.75
C TYR A 930 -10.19 -10.63 -25.14
N PHE A 931 -10.96 -10.31 -26.20
CA PHE A 931 -10.68 -10.77 -27.56
C PHE A 931 -9.38 -10.17 -28.13
N PRO A 932 -9.18 -8.84 -28.18
CA PRO A 932 -7.91 -8.25 -28.59
C PRO A 932 -6.76 -8.64 -27.66
N ASN A 933 -6.96 -8.74 -26.34
CA ASN A 933 -5.94 -9.19 -25.39
C ASN A 933 -5.43 -10.61 -25.72
N ALA A 934 -6.34 -11.56 -25.97
CA ALA A 934 -5.98 -12.93 -26.34
C ALA A 934 -5.20 -12.99 -27.66
N LYS A 935 -5.56 -12.14 -28.65
CA LYS A 935 -4.81 -12.02 -29.91
C LYS A 935 -3.42 -11.43 -29.68
N PHE A 936 -3.33 -10.37 -28.89
CA PHE A 936 -2.09 -9.66 -28.57
C PHE A 936 -1.12 -10.55 -27.79
N ASN A 937 -1.59 -11.22 -26.72
CA ASN A 937 -0.79 -12.10 -25.88
C ASN A 937 -0.19 -13.26 -26.67
N ARG A 938 -0.96 -13.83 -27.59
CA ARG A 938 -0.46 -14.88 -28.49
C ARG A 938 0.61 -14.35 -29.45
N ARG A 939 0.37 -13.19 -30.09
CA ARG A 939 1.32 -12.58 -31.04
C ARG A 939 2.65 -12.23 -30.38
N ASN A 940 2.61 -11.81 -29.12
CA ASN A 940 3.78 -11.39 -28.35
C ASN A 940 4.39 -12.50 -27.46
N ASN A 941 4.04 -13.78 -27.70
CA ASN A 941 4.58 -14.92 -26.96
C ASN A 941 4.37 -14.82 -25.43
N LEU A 942 3.21 -14.37 -24.96
CA LEU A 942 2.87 -14.36 -23.54
C LEU A 942 2.10 -15.61 -23.12
N GLU A 943 1.28 -16.16 -24.01
CA GLU A 943 0.43 -17.32 -23.72
C GLU A 943 0.36 -18.27 -24.93
N LYS A 944 0.25 -19.57 -24.63
CA LYS A 944 -0.08 -20.60 -25.63
C LYS A 944 -1.60 -20.72 -25.72
N VAL A 945 -2.12 -20.64 -26.94
CA VAL A 945 -3.55 -20.84 -27.21
C VAL A 945 -3.70 -21.89 -28.31
N SER A 946 -4.57 -22.86 -28.11
CA SER A 946 -4.86 -23.89 -29.11
C SER A 946 -5.54 -23.30 -30.35
N ILE A 947 -5.36 -23.93 -31.51
CA ILE A 947 -5.94 -23.48 -32.79
C ILE A 947 -7.47 -23.45 -32.71
N TRP A 948 -8.07 -24.46 -32.08
CA TRP A 948 -9.52 -24.54 -31.84
C TRP A 948 -10.04 -23.37 -30.99
N ARG A 949 -9.38 -23.06 -29.86
CA ARG A 949 -9.76 -21.92 -29.01
C ARG A 949 -9.61 -20.60 -29.75
N ARG A 950 -8.60 -20.47 -30.63
CA ARG A 950 -8.45 -19.30 -31.51
C ARG A 950 -9.64 -19.14 -32.46
N MET A 951 -10.06 -20.21 -33.12
CA MET A 951 -11.19 -20.17 -34.06
C MET A 951 -12.49 -19.82 -33.32
N LEU A 952 -12.72 -20.44 -32.16
CA LEU A 952 -13.88 -20.16 -31.32
C LEU A 952 -13.93 -18.69 -30.88
N ASN A 953 -12.81 -18.14 -30.39
CA ASN A 953 -12.75 -16.74 -29.96
C ASN A 953 -13.10 -15.76 -31.09
N ASN A 954 -12.62 -16.01 -32.32
CA ASN A 954 -12.97 -15.18 -33.47
C ASN A 954 -14.47 -15.24 -33.83
N VAL A 955 -15.09 -16.43 -33.74
CA VAL A 955 -16.53 -16.60 -34.00
C VAL A 955 -17.35 -15.87 -32.93
N LEU A 956 -16.98 -16.00 -31.66
CA LEU A 956 -17.65 -15.32 -30.55
C LEU A 956 -17.54 -13.80 -30.66
N GLU A 957 -16.36 -13.29 -31.00
CA GLU A 957 -16.12 -11.86 -31.23
C GLU A 957 -17.00 -11.32 -32.37
N ASN A 958 -16.99 -11.97 -33.53
CA ASN A 958 -17.81 -11.55 -34.68
C ASN A 958 -19.32 -11.56 -34.35
N ARG A 959 -19.77 -12.55 -33.58
CA ARG A 959 -21.16 -12.64 -33.13
C ARG A 959 -21.53 -11.52 -32.16
N LEU A 960 -20.63 -11.16 -31.24
CA LEU A 960 -20.82 -10.05 -30.31
C LEU A 960 -20.88 -8.72 -31.07
N VAL A 961 -19.94 -8.46 -31.99
CA VAL A 961 -19.92 -7.24 -32.81
C VAL A 961 -21.18 -7.12 -33.67
N SER A 962 -21.63 -8.23 -34.27
CA SER A 962 -22.89 -8.24 -35.03
C SER A 962 -24.09 -7.88 -34.15
N LEU A 963 -24.15 -8.44 -32.94
CA LEU A 963 -25.22 -8.14 -31.98
C LEU A 963 -25.18 -6.68 -31.52
N MET A 964 -23.99 -6.12 -31.24
CA MET A 964 -23.80 -4.72 -30.90
C MET A 964 -24.32 -3.81 -32.01
N ASN A 965 -23.97 -4.10 -33.27
CA ASN A 965 -24.43 -3.34 -34.44
C ASN A 965 -25.95 -3.35 -34.60
N GLU A 966 -26.63 -4.47 -34.30
CA GLU A 966 -28.09 -4.54 -34.35
C GLU A 966 -28.76 -3.63 -33.31
N PHE A 967 -28.25 -3.64 -32.07
CA PHE A 967 -28.74 -2.77 -31.00
C PHE A 967 -28.43 -1.30 -31.29
N ASP A 968 -27.20 -0.99 -31.71
CA ASP A 968 -26.82 0.36 -32.12
C ASP A 968 -27.69 0.87 -33.26
N LYS A 969 -28.04 0.04 -34.24
CA LYS A 969 -28.97 0.41 -35.33
C LYS A 969 -30.37 0.72 -34.82
N ALA A 970 -30.87 -0.01 -33.83
CA ALA A 970 -32.17 0.26 -33.22
C ALA A 970 -32.16 1.56 -32.40
N ALA A 971 -31.11 1.80 -31.61
CA ALA A 971 -30.97 3.00 -30.79
C ALA A 971 -30.61 4.25 -31.61
N SER A 972 -30.00 4.11 -32.79
CA SER A 972 -29.67 5.22 -33.70
C SER A 972 -30.88 6.00 -34.21
N ALA A 973 -32.11 5.55 -33.93
CA ALA A 973 -33.30 6.38 -34.11
C ALA A 973 -33.25 7.64 -33.24
N PHE A 974 -32.55 7.62 -32.09
CA PHE A 974 -32.30 8.77 -31.24
C PHE A 974 -31.19 9.64 -31.83
N ARG A 975 -31.46 10.94 -32.02
CA ARG A 975 -30.58 11.84 -32.82
C ARG A 975 -29.21 12.12 -32.20
N TYR A 976 -29.07 11.98 -30.88
CA TYR A 976 -27.81 12.15 -30.16
C TYR A 976 -27.15 10.81 -29.80
N TYR A 977 -27.63 9.69 -30.35
CA TYR A 977 -27.09 8.37 -30.04
C TYR A 977 -25.71 8.18 -30.67
N GLU A 978 -24.75 7.75 -29.86
CA GLU A 978 -23.42 7.35 -30.32
C GLU A 978 -23.24 5.84 -30.27
N LYS A 979 -22.83 5.28 -31.42
CA LYS A 979 -22.54 3.86 -31.56
C LYS A 979 -21.38 3.45 -30.66
N SER A 980 -21.39 2.18 -30.28
CA SER A 980 -20.34 1.61 -29.43
C SER A 980 -19.03 1.51 -30.20
N ALA A 981 -17.90 1.67 -29.51
CA ALA A 981 -16.60 1.66 -30.17
C ALA A 981 -16.21 0.24 -30.64
N ASN A 982 -15.40 0.17 -31.70
CA ASN A 982 -14.79 -1.11 -32.10
C ASN A 982 -13.59 -1.39 -31.21
N ILE A 983 -13.68 -2.40 -30.35
CA ILE A 983 -12.66 -2.71 -29.35
C ILE A 983 -11.26 -3.01 -29.94
N ASN A 984 -11.17 -3.52 -31.17
CA ASN A 984 -9.86 -3.72 -31.81
C ASN A 984 -9.25 -2.40 -32.25
N HIS A 985 -10.08 -1.48 -32.77
CA HIS A 985 -9.65 -0.14 -33.14
C HIS A 985 -9.25 0.68 -31.90
N GLU A 986 -9.97 0.51 -30.79
CA GLU A 986 -9.61 1.13 -29.51
C GLU A 986 -8.23 0.66 -29.02
N MET A 987 -7.90 -0.64 -29.15
CA MET A 987 -6.55 -1.14 -28.84
C MET A 987 -5.48 -0.52 -29.75
N GLU A 988 -5.76 -0.35 -31.04
CA GLU A 988 -4.84 0.31 -31.97
C GLU A 988 -4.61 1.79 -31.62
N ASN A 989 -5.65 2.49 -31.18
CA ASN A 989 -5.54 3.85 -30.68
C ASN A 989 -4.73 3.91 -29.39
N ALA A 990 -4.99 3.00 -28.45
CA ALA A 990 -4.23 2.92 -27.20
C ALA A 990 -2.75 2.60 -27.42
N ALA A 991 -2.42 1.73 -28.40
CA ALA A 991 -1.05 1.33 -28.74
C ALA A 991 -0.15 2.52 -29.13
N LYS A 992 -0.73 3.65 -29.55
CA LYS A 992 0.00 4.90 -29.83
C LYS A 992 0.51 5.54 -28.55
N ILE A 993 -0.17 5.32 -27.42
CA ILE A 993 0.11 5.95 -26.12
C ILE A 993 0.85 4.98 -25.20
N VAL A 994 0.26 3.81 -24.95
CA VAL A 994 0.73 2.81 -23.99
C VAL A 994 0.91 1.45 -24.67
N CYS A 995 1.77 0.59 -24.12
CA CYS A 995 1.88 -0.78 -24.60
C CYS A 995 0.56 -1.55 -24.36
N PRO A 996 -0.02 -2.26 -25.36
CA PRO A 996 -1.22 -3.07 -25.14
C PRO A 996 -1.00 -4.29 -24.22
N ALA A 997 0.24 -4.54 -23.76
CA ALA A 997 0.55 -5.45 -22.67
C ALA A 997 0.10 -4.90 -21.29
N ALA A 998 -0.24 -3.62 -21.20
CA ALA A 998 -0.86 -3.01 -20.03
C ALA A 998 -2.30 -3.52 -19.85
N GLN A 999 -2.44 -4.76 -19.36
CA GLN A 999 -3.71 -5.46 -19.17
C GLN A 999 -4.08 -5.57 -17.68
N PHE A 1000 -3.62 -4.62 -16.86
CA PHE A 1000 -3.90 -4.58 -15.44
C PHE A 1000 -5.06 -3.61 -15.13
N GLY A 1001 -6.06 -4.09 -14.40
CA GLY A 1001 -7.28 -3.29 -14.15
C GLY A 1001 -8.05 -3.10 -15.46
N GLU A 1002 -8.36 -1.85 -15.79
CA GLU A 1002 -8.92 -1.42 -17.08
C GLU A 1002 -7.88 -1.47 -18.21
N GLY A 1003 -6.59 -1.48 -17.86
CA GLY A 1003 -5.49 -1.64 -18.81
C GLY A 1003 -5.42 -0.53 -19.85
N TRP A 1004 -5.15 -0.90 -21.09
CA TRP A 1004 -5.03 0.01 -22.22
C TRP A 1004 -6.38 0.67 -22.61
N LEU A 1005 -7.51 0.25 -22.02
CA LEU A 1005 -8.83 0.79 -22.32
C LEU A 1005 -8.96 2.27 -21.91
N ILE A 1006 -8.47 2.67 -20.73
CA ILE A 1006 -8.52 4.08 -20.30
C ILE A 1006 -7.79 5.03 -21.29
N PRO A 1007 -6.54 4.74 -21.72
CA PRO A 1007 -5.89 5.50 -22.78
C PRO A 1007 -6.69 5.52 -24.10
N ALA A 1008 -7.32 4.39 -24.46
CA ALA A 1008 -8.17 4.30 -25.65
C ALA A 1008 -9.37 5.26 -25.55
N GLU A 1009 -10.06 5.25 -24.41
CA GLU A 1009 -11.21 6.10 -24.11
C GLU A 1009 -10.86 7.59 -24.27
N PHE A 1010 -9.69 8.04 -23.78
CA PHE A 1010 -9.22 9.42 -23.99
C PHE A 1010 -9.04 9.77 -25.47
N VAL A 1011 -8.40 8.88 -26.26
CA VAL A 1011 -8.20 9.12 -27.70
C VAL A 1011 -9.54 9.12 -28.44
N SER A 1012 -10.43 8.19 -28.09
CA SER A 1012 -11.78 8.08 -28.64
C SER A 1012 -12.60 9.34 -28.37
N PHE A 1013 -12.44 9.97 -27.20
CA PHE A 1013 -13.05 11.27 -26.90
C PHE A 1013 -12.50 12.40 -27.76
N ALA A 1014 -11.17 12.52 -27.86
CA ALA A 1014 -10.54 13.55 -28.68
C ALA A 1014 -10.94 13.44 -30.17
N GLN A 1015 -10.99 12.22 -30.71
CA GLN A 1015 -11.44 11.96 -32.10
C GLN A 1015 -12.90 12.34 -32.34
N ARG A 1016 -13.74 12.36 -31.31
CA ARG A 1016 -15.14 12.79 -31.35
C ARG A 1016 -15.35 14.26 -30.99
N GLY A 1017 -14.27 15.03 -30.79
CA GLY A 1017 -14.33 16.44 -30.40
C GLY A 1017 -14.68 16.68 -28.93
N ILE A 1018 -14.55 15.67 -28.07
CA ILE A 1018 -14.72 15.79 -26.61
C ILE A 1018 -13.33 16.05 -26.00
N ASN A 1019 -12.99 17.34 -25.84
CA ASN A 1019 -11.66 17.77 -25.43
C ASN A 1019 -11.47 17.91 -23.91
N ALA A 1020 -12.51 17.61 -23.12
CA ALA A 1020 -12.48 17.64 -21.67
C ALA A 1020 -12.93 16.27 -21.13
N ALA A 1021 -12.18 15.75 -20.17
CA ALA A 1021 -12.51 14.48 -19.52
C ALA A 1021 -12.18 14.52 -18.03
N VAL A 1022 -13.06 13.92 -17.23
CA VAL A 1022 -12.83 13.64 -15.81
C VAL A 1022 -12.31 12.20 -15.70
N SER A 1023 -11.19 12.02 -15.00
CA SER A 1023 -10.63 10.70 -14.70
C SER A 1023 -10.88 10.33 -13.25
N LEU A 1024 -11.83 9.40 -13.02
CA LEU A 1024 -12.25 8.95 -11.70
C LEU A 1024 -11.36 7.81 -11.21
N GLN A 1025 -10.56 8.08 -10.19
CA GLN A 1025 -9.54 7.14 -9.74
C GLN A 1025 -9.60 6.92 -8.23
N PRO A 1026 -9.66 5.67 -7.77
CA PRO A 1026 -9.46 5.36 -6.37
C PRO A 1026 -8.07 5.82 -5.92
N PHE A 1027 -8.00 6.42 -4.73
CA PHE A 1027 -6.72 6.72 -4.10
C PHE A 1027 -5.87 5.44 -3.98
N GLY A 1028 -4.60 5.52 -4.37
CA GLY A 1028 -3.67 4.39 -4.35
C GLY A 1028 -3.87 3.36 -5.46
N CYS A 1029 -4.68 3.60 -6.49
CA CYS A 1029 -4.80 2.67 -7.62
C CYS A 1029 -3.45 2.47 -8.33
N ILE A 1030 -2.87 1.26 -8.21
CA ILE A 1030 -1.55 0.92 -8.77
C ILE A 1030 -1.53 0.89 -10.30
N ALA A 1031 -2.64 0.58 -10.94
CA ALA A 1031 -2.76 0.59 -12.40
C ALA A 1031 -2.66 2.02 -12.94
N ASN A 1032 -3.41 2.94 -12.33
CA ASN A 1032 -3.59 4.30 -12.84
C ASN A 1032 -2.33 5.17 -12.83
N HIS A 1033 -1.37 4.85 -11.96
CA HIS A 1033 -0.03 5.45 -12.01
C HIS A 1033 0.67 5.24 -13.36
N VAL A 1034 0.31 4.17 -14.08
CA VAL A 1034 0.85 3.87 -15.42
C VAL A 1034 -0.15 4.26 -16.50
N ILE A 1035 -1.35 3.68 -16.50
CA ILE A 1035 -2.31 3.78 -17.63
C ILE A 1035 -3.16 5.07 -17.66
N SER A 1036 -2.96 5.99 -16.72
CA SER A 1036 -3.69 7.27 -16.75
C SER A 1036 -2.80 8.45 -16.37
N LYS A 1037 -2.46 8.63 -15.09
CA LYS A 1037 -1.66 9.80 -14.68
C LYS A 1037 -0.25 9.77 -15.29
N GLY A 1038 0.34 8.58 -15.39
CA GLY A 1038 1.67 8.38 -15.97
C GLY A 1038 1.81 8.69 -17.45
N ILE A 1039 0.70 8.63 -18.20
CA ILE A 1039 0.66 8.91 -19.65
C ILE A 1039 0.04 10.27 -19.99
N GLU A 1040 -0.30 11.08 -18.99
CA GLU A 1040 -1.02 12.35 -19.18
C GLU A 1040 -0.36 13.28 -20.21
N ARG A 1041 0.98 13.39 -20.19
CA ARG A 1041 1.71 14.23 -21.16
C ARG A 1041 1.52 13.75 -22.60
N LYS A 1042 1.57 12.43 -22.81
CA LYS A 1042 1.42 11.83 -24.14
C LYS A 1042 -0.03 11.90 -24.63
N VAL A 1043 -1.00 11.72 -23.73
CA VAL A 1043 -2.42 11.95 -24.02
C VAL A 1043 -2.67 13.40 -24.44
N LYS A 1044 -2.10 14.39 -23.72
CA LYS A 1044 -2.27 15.83 -24.05
C LYS A 1044 -1.58 16.26 -25.35
N LYS A 1045 -0.56 15.51 -25.80
CA LYS A 1045 0.19 15.82 -27.03
C LYS A 1045 -0.56 15.33 -28.29
N MET A 1046 -1.35 14.26 -28.14
CA MET A 1046 -2.24 13.75 -29.18
C MET A 1046 -3.50 14.58 -29.26
#